data_AF-A0A7C7V3J6-F1
#
_entry.id   AF-A0A7C7V3J6-F1
#
_cell.length_a   1.000
_cell.length_b   1.000
_cell.length_c   1.000
_cell.angle_alpha   90.00
_cell.angle_beta   90.00
_cell.angle_gamma   90.00
#
_symmetry.space_group_name_H-M   'P 1'
#
loop_
_entity.id
_entity.type
_entity.pdbx_description
1 polymer ?
#
loop_
_entity_poly.entity_id
_entity_poly.type
_entity_poly.pdbx_seq_one_letter_code
_entity_poly.pdbx_strand_id
1 'polypeptide(L)'
;LAGSFTNRNHFAHFVAVGLGPMLWWFYHGVRNGRPHRRVSFCRADTGPDGSLVLRGAAVGLAVFAGLLSLSRGGAVTILTAAALSFFILYRRRLVGAATVGYVLVAALFVVACLGIYGYDQLAARLDDFRSISDLDRHQGRRTVWRAGVEAFRRFPIIGTGLGTHVEVSPVYLPFGGPFSKLEATHAESGYVQIAVEAGAVGLALVFGAGALCASWCVGAYRRSTSQRVSACVAAVAPALAASFIHSAVDFVWYVPGCMVAVVILAACASRLWQWTREGPGARDPCRSLSRSTWLVVIGSLLLAAGLMIPNRLAACLAEPHWHRYLKLSKALAGAEPEDRYQLLAEMAETLAQVVKSQPGHGRAHARLASVHIQLFDCPRSGEIQPFDVEQVRQTVEASHFRSAAELNDWLRRAFGHRRKHLYAAWYHARHALRLCPLQGEVYLYVGQLSFLRGPGAISSEALLQQALAVRPSNGWVLLAAGKDAILRGDFDRAVSFWKQALRASEDTAQEVLSLLAGKVPIQFLLDTFSLGEADLLRLLAMMERQQDEQGVAAVRKRLAGLWEQKAQQSPAHEAAGLWLQAAEMYRRLEQREERLRCLRQALDADPAGYDVRMALGRCLYETGSYAEAEQHLRWCLRLRPDDASLRRLVETAADRRLRMGQRPDASLR
;
A
#
# COMPACT_ATOMS: atom_id res chain seq x y z
N LEU A 1 1.13 -15.49 -8.38
CA LEU A 1 -0.15 -16.14 -8.01
C LEU A 1 -0.49 -15.87 -6.54
N ALA A 2 -1.77 -15.72 -6.18
CA ALA A 2 -2.20 -15.60 -4.78
C ALA A 2 -3.29 -16.61 -4.38
N GLY A 3 -3.79 -17.42 -5.32
CA GLY A 3 -4.84 -18.41 -5.06
C GLY A 3 -6.13 -17.75 -4.56
N SER A 4 -6.75 -18.35 -3.53
CA SER A 4 -7.89 -17.77 -2.81
C SER A 4 -7.51 -16.68 -1.79
N PHE A 5 -6.21 -16.41 -1.61
CA PHE A 5 -5.73 -15.33 -0.76
C PHE A 5 -5.61 -14.03 -1.57
N THR A 6 -5.83 -12.90 -0.90
CA THR A 6 -5.58 -11.57 -1.47
C THR A 6 -4.09 -11.22 -1.49
N ASN A 7 -3.29 -11.82 -0.59
CA ASN A 7 -1.86 -11.58 -0.45
C ASN A 7 -1.03 -12.82 -0.83
N ARG A 8 -0.02 -12.59 -1.67
CA ARG A 8 0.93 -13.61 -2.16
C ARG A 8 1.72 -14.30 -1.04
N ASN A 9 2.08 -13.56 0.01
CA ASN A 9 2.80 -14.11 1.16
C ASN A 9 1.92 -15.06 1.98
N HIS A 10 0.64 -14.74 2.15
CA HIS A 10 -0.30 -15.58 2.89
C HIS A 10 -0.53 -16.91 2.17
N PHE A 11 -0.67 -16.87 0.84
CA PHE A 11 -0.70 -18.09 0.04
C PHE A 11 0.60 -18.91 0.17
N ALA A 12 1.76 -18.28 0.03
CA ALA A 12 3.04 -18.97 0.15
C ALA A 12 3.25 -19.56 1.56
N HIS A 13 2.80 -18.87 2.61
CA HIS A 13 2.79 -19.38 3.97
C HIS A 13 1.92 -20.63 4.10
N PHE A 14 0.70 -20.58 3.58
CA PHE A 14 -0.22 -21.71 3.61
C PHE A 14 0.38 -22.94 2.91
N VAL A 15 1.01 -22.75 1.75
CA VAL A 15 1.76 -23.81 1.05
C VAL A 15 2.92 -24.34 1.89
N ALA A 16 3.72 -23.46 2.50
CA ALA A 16 4.86 -23.87 3.32
C ALA A 16 4.45 -24.71 4.53
N VAL A 17 3.37 -24.31 5.22
CA VAL A 17 2.82 -25.02 6.37
C VAL A 17 2.16 -26.35 5.94
N GLY A 18 1.56 -26.41 4.75
CA GLY A 18 1.00 -27.63 4.17
C GLY A 18 2.03 -28.61 3.60
N LEU A 19 3.24 -28.15 3.27
CA LEU A 19 4.26 -28.95 2.59
C LEU A 19 4.69 -30.18 3.40
N GLY A 20 4.87 -30.03 4.72
CA GLY A 20 5.28 -31.13 5.59
C GLY A 20 4.30 -32.31 5.55
N PRO A 21 2.99 -32.09 5.82
CA PRO A 21 1.96 -33.12 5.65
C PRO A 21 1.92 -33.74 4.24
N MET A 22 2.11 -32.95 3.18
CA MET A 22 2.17 -33.48 1.81
C MET A 22 3.39 -34.37 1.56
N LEU A 23 4.55 -34.00 2.10
CA LEU A 23 5.77 -34.82 2.04
C LEU A 23 5.59 -36.14 2.80
N TRP A 24 4.88 -36.12 3.94
CA TRP A 24 4.53 -37.35 4.65
C TRP A 24 3.53 -38.21 3.87
N TRP A 25 2.53 -37.61 3.24
CA TRP A 25 1.56 -38.33 2.39
C TRP A 25 2.24 -39.02 1.20
N PHE A 26 3.21 -38.34 0.59
CA PHE A 26 4.08 -38.90 -0.44
C PHE A 26 4.93 -40.06 0.11
N TYR A 27 5.65 -39.84 1.21
CA TYR A 27 6.48 -40.87 1.86
C TYR A 27 5.69 -42.11 2.26
N HIS A 28 4.50 -41.93 2.84
CA HIS A 28 3.61 -43.02 3.23
C HIS A 28 3.16 -43.84 2.00
N GLY A 29 2.96 -43.18 0.85
CA GLY A 29 2.74 -43.85 -0.42
C GLY A 29 3.92 -44.73 -0.81
N VAL A 30 5.13 -44.18 -0.85
CA VAL A 30 6.34 -44.90 -1.26
C VAL A 30 6.56 -46.16 -0.41
N ARG A 31 6.26 -46.08 0.89
CA ARG A 31 6.40 -47.20 1.82
C ARG A 31 5.34 -48.29 1.65
N ASN A 32 4.09 -47.91 1.36
CA ASN A 32 2.97 -48.84 1.28
C ASN A 32 2.69 -49.33 -0.15
N GLY A 33 3.29 -48.69 -1.16
CA GLY A 33 3.30 -49.16 -2.54
C GLY A 33 3.98 -50.52 -2.61
N ARG A 34 3.18 -51.59 -2.59
CA ARG A 34 3.68 -52.92 -2.97
C ARG A 34 4.01 -52.86 -4.46
N PRO A 35 5.17 -53.37 -4.93
CA PRO A 35 5.28 -53.68 -6.33
C PRO A 35 4.15 -54.66 -6.65
N HIS A 36 3.24 -54.27 -7.54
CA HIS A 36 2.27 -55.18 -8.12
C HIS A 36 3.04 -56.15 -9.01
N ARG A 37 3.73 -57.13 -8.41
CA ARG A 37 4.11 -58.35 -9.11
C ARG A 37 2.84 -59.16 -9.32
N ARG A 38 2.02 -58.76 -10.30
CA ARG A 38 1.23 -59.75 -11.02
C ARG A 38 2.25 -60.58 -11.79
N VAL A 39 2.57 -61.76 -11.29
CA VAL A 39 3.27 -62.77 -12.08
C VAL A 39 2.26 -63.28 -13.11
N SER A 40 2.06 -62.50 -14.18
CA SER A 40 1.51 -63.00 -15.42
C SER A 40 2.70 -63.34 -16.31
N PHE A 41 2.68 -64.53 -16.89
CA PHE A 41 3.76 -65.12 -17.68
C PHE A 41 4.11 -64.31 -18.95
N CYS A 42 3.34 -63.26 -19.27
CA CYS A 42 3.60 -62.35 -20.37
C CYS A 42 3.54 -60.89 -19.86
N ARG A 43 4.67 -60.18 -19.97
CA ARG A 43 4.94 -58.77 -19.58
C ARG A 43 4.94 -58.47 -18.07
N ALA A 44 6.15 -58.27 -17.55
CA ALA A 44 6.36 -57.53 -16.31
C ALA A 44 6.02 -56.05 -16.54
N ASP A 45 4.83 -55.64 -16.14
CA ASP A 45 4.50 -54.21 -16.00
C ASP A 45 5.38 -53.63 -14.88
N THR A 46 6.52 -53.08 -15.28
CA THR A 46 7.48 -52.38 -14.41
C THR A 46 7.26 -50.86 -14.47
N GLY A 47 6.01 -50.44 -14.70
CA GLY A 47 5.63 -49.04 -14.67
C GLY A 47 5.68 -48.48 -13.24
N PRO A 48 6.05 -47.20 -13.06
CA PRO A 48 5.92 -46.54 -11.77
C PRO A 48 4.43 -46.52 -11.35
N ASP A 49 4.15 -46.81 -10.09
CA ASP A 49 2.79 -46.75 -9.54
C ASP A 49 2.19 -45.36 -9.82
N GLY A 50 1.15 -45.31 -10.67
CA GLY A 50 0.53 -44.05 -11.10
C GLY A 50 0.05 -43.20 -9.92
N SER A 51 -0.27 -43.82 -8.78
CA SER A 51 -0.63 -43.12 -7.57
C SER A 51 0.55 -42.41 -6.90
N LEU A 52 1.78 -42.95 -7.00
CA LEU A 52 3.00 -42.33 -6.51
C LEU A 52 3.42 -41.16 -7.40
N VAL A 53 3.31 -41.33 -8.72
CA VAL A 53 3.58 -40.27 -9.69
C VAL A 53 2.64 -39.09 -9.44
N LEU A 54 1.35 -39.35 -9.24
CA LEU A 54 0.36 -38.31 -8.94
C LEU A 54 0.66 -37.58 -7.62
N ARG A 55 1.05 -38.30 -6.56
CA ARG A 55 1.43 -37.70 -5.28
C ARG A 55 2.68 -36.83 -5.42
N GLY A 56 3.70 -37.30 -6.14
CA GLY A 56 4.92 -36.56 -6.41
C GLY A 56 4.64 -35.29 -7.24
N ALA A 57 3.82 -35.43 -8.28
CA ALA A 57 3.37 -34.31 -9.10
C ALA A 57 2.57 -33.28 -8.27
N ALA A 58 1.73 -33.73 -7.33
CA ALA A 58 0.99 -32.83 -6.44
C ALA A 58 1.90 -32.03 -5.50
N VAL A 59 2.94 -32.67 -4.93
CA VAL A 59 3.97 -31.97 -4.13
C VAL A 59 4.74 -30.97 -5.01
N GLY A 60 5.18 -31.41 -6.19
CA GLY A 60 5.89 -30.55 -7.16
C GLY A 60 5.05 -29.34 -7.58
N LEU A 61 3.76 -29.56 -7.86
CA LEU A 61 2.80 -28.51 -8.21
C LEU A 61 2.58 -27.53 -7.05
N ALA A 62 2.48 -28.00 -5.81
CA ALA A 62 2.34 -27.13 -4.65
C ALA A 62 3.58 -26.24 -4.44
N VAL A 63 4.79 -26.82 -4.53
CA VAL A 63 6.06 -26.07 -4.46
C VAL A 63 6.15 -25.07 -5.60
N PHE A 64 5.85 -25.51 -6.83
CA PHE A 64 5.83 -24.65 -8.01
C PHE A 64 4.85 -23.48 -7.86
N ALA A 65 3.61 -23.74 -7.45
CA ALA A 65 2.61 -22.71 -7.19
C ALA A 65 3.06 -21.73 -6.10
N GLY A 66 3.65 -22.25 -5.01
CA GLY A 66 4.23 -21.45 -3.95
C GLY A 66 5.37 -20.55 -4.41
N LEU A 67 6.26 -21.03 -5.29
CA LEU A 67 7.34 -20.22 -5.89
C LEU A 67 6.80 -19.19 -6.89
N LEU A 68 5.79 -19.56 -7.68
CA LEU A 68 5.04 -18.63 -8.55
C LEU A 68 4.21 -17.59 -7.78
N SER A 69 4.14 -17.67 -6.45
CA SER A 69 3.64 -16.54 -5.66
C SER A 69 4.51 -15.29 -5.82
N LEU A 70 5.78 -15.46 -6.21
CA LEU A 70 6.81 -14.41 -6.24
C LEU A 70 7.00 -13.74 -4.87
N SER A 71 6.60 -14.42 -3.78
CA SER A 71 6.89 -14.01 -2.41
C SER A 71 8.30 -14.46 -2.03
N ARG A 72 9.19 -13.51 -1.80
CA ARG A 72 10.57 -13.77 -1.36
C ARG A 72 10.62 -14.45 0.01
N GLY A 73 9.88 -13.91 0.99
CA GLY A 73 9.74 -14.52 2.32
C GLY A 73 9.06 -15.90 2.25
N GLY A 74 8.07 -16.04 1.38
CA GLY A 74 7.41 -17.31 1.10
C GLY A 74 8.35 -18.37 0.55
N ALA A 75 9.16 -18.04 -0.47
CA ALA A 75 10.12 -18.96 -1.06
C ALA A 75 11.16 -19.46 -0.06
N VAL A 76 11.76 -18.55 0.73
CA VAL A 76 12.69 -18.91 1.81
C VAL A 76 12.02 -19.84 2.81
N THR A 77 10.77 -19.56 3.17
CA THR A 77 10.01 -20.37 4.13
C THR A 77 9.73 -21.79 3.60
N ILE A 78 9.30 -21.91 2.34
CA ILE A 78 9.03 -23.20 1.66
C ILE A 78 10.32 -24.02 1.59
N LEU A 79 11.42 -23.43 1.13
CA LEU A 79 12.71 -24.11 1.00
C LEU A 79 13.26 -24.56 2.37
N THR A 80 13.14 -23.70 3.38
CA THR A 80 13.54 -24.03 4.76
C THR A 80 12.71 -25.19 5.31
N ALA A 81 11.38 -25.16 5.15
CA ALA A 81 10.51 -26.26 5.56
C ALA A 81 10.88 -27.58 4.86
N ALA A 82 11.11 -27.55 3.55
CA ALA A 82 11.51 -28.71 2.76
C ALA A 82 12.86 -29.29 3.23
N ALA A 83 13.86 -28.42 3.41
CA ALA A 83 15.20 -28.81 3.85
C ALA A 83 15.20 -29.42 5.26
N LEU A 84 14.49 -28.82 6.23
CA LEU A 84 14.35 -29.39 7.56
C LEU A 84 13.61 -30.73 7.54
N SER A 85 12.54 -30.85 6.74
CA SER A 85 11.79 -32.11 6.58
C SER A 85 12.69 -33.22 6.04
N PHE A 86 13.44 -32.92 4.97
CA PHE A 86 14.39 -33.85 4.39
C PHE A 86 15.50 -34.24 5.38
N PHE A 87 16.07 -33.27 6.10
CA PHE A 87 17.10 -33.52 7.10
C PHE A 87 16.64 -34.48 8.21
N ILE A 88 15.43 -34.29 8.74
CA ILE A 88 14.85 -35.17 9.77
C ILE A 88 14.66 -36.60 9.23
N LEU A 89 14.10 -36.74 8.01
CA LEU A 89 13.90 -38.03 7.36
C LEU A 89 15.24 -38.73 7.07
N TYR A 90 16.23 -37.99 6.58
CA TYR A 90 17.57 -38.49 6.28
C TYR A 90 18.28 -39.01 7.54
N ARG A 91 18.27 -38.21 8.62
CA ARG A 91 18.86 -38.59 9.92
C ARG A 91 18.25 -39.86 10.50
N ARG A 92 16.96 -40.09 10.25
CA ARG A 92 16.23 -41.30 10.68
C ARG A 92 16.35 -42.47 9.71
N ARG A 93 17.18 -42.35 8.67
CA ARG A 93 17.38 -43.35 7.61
C ARG A 93 16.06 -43.77 6.96
N LEU A 94 15.11 -42.84 6.87
CA LEU A 94 13.81 -43.05 6.23
C LEU A 94 13.84 -42.68 4.75
N VAL A 95 14.95 -42.12 4.27
CA VAL A 95 15.14 -41.74 2.87
C VAL A 95 15.88 -42.88 2.17
N GLY A 96 15.20 -43.61 1.28
CA GLY A 96 15.82 -44.59 0.39
C GLY A 96 16.23 -43.96 -0.95
N ALA A 97 17.03 -44.69 -1.75
CA ALA A 97 17.46 -44.25 -3.08
C ALA A 97 16.27 -43.86 -3.99
N ALA A 98 15.16 -44.60 -3.92
CA ALA A 98 13.94 -44.29 -4.64
C ALA A 98 13.32 -42.94 -4.20
N THR A 99 13.29 -42.65 -2.90
CA THR A 99 12.78 -41.38 -2.37
C THR A 99 13.64 -40.19 -2.83
N VAL A 100 14.97 -40.35 -2.84
CA VAL A 100 15.88 -39.33 -3.41
C VAL A 100 15.60 -39.14 -4.89
N GLY A 101 15.46 -40.23 -5.65
CA GLY A 101 15.12 -40.18 -7.08
C GLY A 101 13.82 -39.41 -7.34
N TYR A 102 12.75 -39.68 -6.59
CA TYR A 102 11.49 -38.95 -6.74
C TYR A 102 11.58 -37.47 -6.35
N VAL A 103 12.33 -37.15 -5.28
CA VAL A 103 12.57 -35.74 -4.90
C VAL A 103 13.36 -35.01 -5.99
N LEU A 104 14.36 -35.67 -6.59
CA LEU A 104 15.11 -35.12 -7.72
C LEU A 104 14.23 -34.92 -8.95
N VAL A 105 13.36 -35.88 -9.28
CA VAL A 105 12.38 -35.74 -10.38
C VAL A 105 11.41 -34.59 -10.10
N ALA A 106 10.90 -34.47 -8.86
CA ALA A 106 10.03 -33.35 -8.48
C ALA A 106 10.77 -32.01 -8.54
N ALA A 107 12.04 -31.95 -8.13
CA ALA A 107 12.87 -30.75 -8.24
C ALA A 107 13.14 -30.38 -9.70
N LEU A 108 13.48 -31.35 -10.55
CA LEU A 108 13.64 -31.16 -11.99
C LEU A 108 12.33 -30.71 -12.65
N PHE A 109 11.20 -31.25 -12.24
CA PHE A 109 9.88 -30.81 -12.69
C PHE A 109 9.62 -29.35 -12.31
N VAL A 110 9.89 -28.95 -11.06
CA VAL A 110 9.77 -27.55 -10.62
C VAL A 110 10.69 -26.65 -11.45
N VAL A 111 11.94 -27.06 -11.69
CA VAL A 111 12.89 -26.32 -12.53
C VAL A 111 12.39 -26.19 -13.97
N ALA A 112 11.89 -27.28 -14.58
CA ALA A 112 11.34 -27.27 -15.92
C ALA A 112 10.11 -26.36 -16.03
N CYS A 113 9.17 -26.44 -15.07
CA CYS A 113 8.01 -25.56 -15.02
C CYS A 113 8.40 -24.09 -14.83
N LEU A 114 9.40 -23.80 -14.00
CA LEU A 114 9.94 -22.44 -13.85
C LEU A 114 10.60 -21.97 -15.14
N GLY A 115 11.34 -22.82 -15.84
CA GLY A 115 11.93 -22.54 -17.15
C GLY A 115 10.91 -22.16 -18.22
N ILE A 116 9.68 -22.71 -18.15
CA ILE A 116 8.61 -22.43 -19.12
C ILE A 116 7.78 -21.19 -18.72
N TYR A 117 7.45 -21.02 -17.44
CA TYR A 117 6.41 -20.06 -17.02
C TYR A 117 6.90 -18.86 -16.18
N GLY A 118 8.14 -18.84 -15.68
CA GLY A 118 8.50 -17.85 -14.68
C GLY A 118 9.98 -17.60 -14.41
N TYR A 119 10.90 -18.10 -15.25
CA TYR A 119 12.34 -17.96 -15.04
C TYR A 119 12.74 -16.49 -15.00
N ASP A 120 12.34 -15.69 -16.01
CA ASP A 120 12.72 -14.27 -16.07
C ASP A 120 12.17 -13.46 -14.89
N GLN A 121 10.94 -13.74 -14.46
CA GLN A 121 10.31 -13.07 -13.32
C GLN A 121 10.95 -13.47 -11.99
N LEU A 122 11.35 -14.74 -11.84
CA LEU A 122 12.03 -15.23 -10.65
C LEU A 122 13.50 -14.76 -10.62
N ALA A 123 14.20 -14.79 -11.74
CA ALA A 123 15.58 -14.34 -11.90
C ALA A 123 15.71 -12.84 -11.61
N ALA A 124 14.80 -12.01 -12.16
CA ALA A 124 14.74 -10.58 -11.84
C ALA A 124 14.51 -10.31 -10.35
N ARG A 125 13.79 -11.19 -9.65
CA ARG A 125 13.60 -11.11 -8.19
C ARG A 125 14.75 -11.70 -7.37
N LEU A 126 15.54 -12.60 -7.95
CA LEU A 126 16.76 -13.16 -7.35
C LEU A 126 17.92 -12.17 -7.41
N ASP A 127 18.03 -11.39 -8.48
CA ASP A 127 19.00 -10.28 -8.58
C ASP A 127 18.76 -9.20 -7.51
N ASP A 128 17.49 -8.94 -7.15
CA ASP A 128 17.10 -8.06 -6.04
C ASP A 128 17.61 -8.54 -4.65
N PHE A 129 18.05 -9.78 -4.47
CA PHE A 129 18.60 -10.27 -3.18
C PHE A 129 20.05 -9.83 -2.92
N ARG A 130 20.76 -9.31 -3.93
CA ARG A 130 22.17 -8.89 -3.80
C ARG A 130 22.35 -7.62 -2.96
N SER A 131 21.28 -6.87 -2.69
CA SER A 131 21.29 -5.61 -1.94
C SER A 131 20.18 -5.59 -0.88
N ILE A 132 20.55 -5.52 0.40
CA ILE A 132 19.62 -5.42 1.54
C ILE A 132 18.78 -4.13 1.48
N SER A 133 19.26 -3.09 0.79
CA SER A 133 18.55 -1.84 0.52
C SER A 133 17.44 -1.98 -0.53
N ASP A 134 17.63 -2.80 -1.57
CA ASP A 134 16.65 -3.02 -2.65
C ASP A 134 15.56 -4.04 -2.28
N LEU A 135 15.72 -4.72 -1.14
CA LEU A 135 14.74 -5.65 -0.59
C LEU A 135 13.41 -4.97 -0.18
N ASP A 136 13.40 -3.66 0.09
CA ASP A 136 12.21 -2.86 0.35
C ASP A 136 12.34 -1.53 -0.41
N ARG A 137 12.20 -1.56 -1.75
CA ARG A 137 12.43 -0.40 -2.66
C ARG A 137 11.69 0.88 -2.27
N HIS A 138 10.64 0.81 -1.44
CA HIS A 138 9.92 1.98 -0.91
C HIS A 138 10.08 2.16 0.61
N GLN A 139 10.91 1.36 1.29
CA GLN A 139 11.07 1.33 2.75
C GLN A 139 9.76 1.15 3.54
N GLY A 140 8.73 0.55 2.92
CA GLY A 140 7.39 0.48 3.48
C GLY A 140 7.38 -0.31 4.79
N ARG A 141 7.89 -1.55 4.77
CA ARG A 141 7.86 -2.41 5.97
C ARG A 141 8.72 -1.84 7.07
N ARG A 142 9.91 -1.33 6.73
CA ARG A 142 10.83 -0.73 7.71
C ARG A 142 10.21 0.47 8.42
N THR A 143 9.46 1.28 7.68
CA THR A 143 8.76 2.44 8.24
C THR A 143 7.70 2.01 9.24
N VAL A 144 6.87 1.03 8.89
CA VAL A 144 5.85 0.47 9.79
C VAL A 144 6.49 -0.22 11.01
N TRP A 145 7.58 -0.94 10.83
CA TRP A 145 8.30 -1.58 11.94
C TRP A 145 8.92 -0.58 12.89
N ARG A 146 9.52 0.50 12.37
CA ARG A 146 10.04 1.58 13.21
C ARG A 146 8.94 2.24 14.02
N ALA A 147 7.80 2.53 13.38
CA ALA A 147 6.61 3.05 14.07
C ALA A 147 6.10 2.07 15.15
N GLY A 148 6.07 0.77 14.85
CA GLY A 148 5.67 -0.27 15.81
C GLY A 148 6.64 -0.41 16.98
N VAL A 149 7.95 -0.32 16.75
CA VAL A 149 8.96 -0.32 17.82
C VAL A 149 8.81 0.90 18.72
N GLU A 150 8.52 2.07 18.15
CA GLU A 150 8.30 3.28 18.94
C GLU A 150 7.02 3.19 19.78
N ALA A 151 5.93 2.67 19.20
CA ALA A 151 4.71 2.37 19.95
C ALA A 151 4.97 1.37 21.09
N PHE A 152 5.73 0.30 20.84
CA PHE A 152 6.11 -0.68 21.86
C PHE A 152 6.94 -0.05 22.99
N ARG A 153 7.90 0.84 22.68
CA ARG A 153 8.69 1.55 23.70
C ARG A 153 7.82 2.40 24.62
N ARG A 154 6.72 2.96 24.10
CA ARG A 154 5.78 3.74 24.89
C ARG A 154 4.85 2.87 25.75
N PHE A 155 4.48 1.69 25.28
CA PHE A 155 3.56 0.75 25.96
C PHE A 155 4.16 -0.66 26.10
N PRO A 156 5.30 -0.83 26.82
CA PRO A 156 6.11 -2.03 26.70
C PRO A 156 5.53 -3.28 27.38
N ILE A 157 4.68 -3.13 28.39
CA ILE A 157 4.26 -4.27 29.21
C ILE A 157 3.09 -5.02 28.55
N ILE A 158 1.96 -4.33 28.38
CA ILE A 158 0.69 -4.89 27.90
C ILE A 158 0.30 -4.39 26.50
N GLY A 159 1.11 -3.52 25.89
CA GLY A 159 0.79 -2.93 24.59
C GLY A 159 -0.38 -1.96 24.63
N THR A 160 -0.99 -1.72 23.47
CA THR A 160 -2.10 -0.78 23.27
C THR A 160 -3.47 -1.46 23.16
N GLY A 161 -3.52 -2.79 23.24
CA GLY A 161 -4.72 -3.61 23.09
C GLY A 161 -4.82 -4.31 21.73
N LEU A 162 -5.46 -5.48 21.69
CA LEU A 162 -5.62 -6.28 20.48
C LEU A 162 -6.44 -5.55 19.40
N GLY A 163 -5.97 -5.56 18.16
CA GLY A 163 -6.60 -4.92 17.02
C GLY A 163 -6.41 -3.39 16.95
N THR A 164 -5.58 -2.80 17.82
CA THR A 164 -5.41 -1.34 17.88
C THR A 164 -4.32 -0.80 16.96
N HIS A 165 -3.50 -1.67 16.34
CA HIS A 165 -2.38 -1.26 15.49
C HIS A 165 -2.79 -0.21 14.43
N VAL A 166 -3.90 -0.44 13.73
CA VAL A 166 -4.38 0.46 12.67
C VAL A 166 -4.66 1.89 13.17
N GLU A 167 -5.01 2.05 14.45
CA GLU A 167 -5.31 3.35 15.06
C GLU A 167 -4.08 4.02 15.69
N VAL A 168 -3.15 3.21 16.22
CA VAL A 168 -1.95 3.67 16.93
C VAL A 168 -0.80 3.95 15.98
N SER A 169 -0.58 3.10 14.97
CA SER A 169 0.54 3.21 14.03
C SER A 169 0.67 4.61 13.39
N PRO A 170 -0.43 5.27 12.95
CA PRO A 170 -0.35 6.61 12.38
C PRO A 170 0.20 7.71 13.31
N VAL A 171 0.21 7.49 14.62
CA VAL A 171 0.83 8.43 15.60
C VAL A 171 2.35 8.46 15.42
N TYR A 172 2.96 7.33 15.03
CA TYR A 172 4.41 7.14 14.97
C TYR A 172 4.97 7.04 13.54
N LEU A 173 4.09 7.05 12.52
CA LEU A 173 4.52 7.01 11.13
C LEU A 173 5.21 8.33 10.74
N PRO A 174 6.42 8.28 10.16
CA PRO A 174 7.14 9.46 9.74
C PRO A 174 6.47 10.14 8.55
N PHE A 175 6.72 11.44 8.46
CA PHE A 175 6.20 12.30 7.43
C PHE A 175 6.71 11.93 6.02
N GLY A 176 5.84 12.00 5.00
CA GLY A 176 6.21 11.76 3.59
C GLY A 176 6.62 10.32 3.26
N GLY A 177 6.34 9.36 4.15
CA GLY A 177 6.57 7.94 3.90
C GLY A 177 5.53 7.34 2.94
N PRO A 178 5.77 6.12 2.41
CA PRO A 178 4.88 5.45 1.44
C PRO A 178 3.45 5.18 1.93
N PHE A 179 3.16 5.39 3.23
CA PHE A 179 1.85 5.23 3.85
C PHE A 179 1.04 6.52 3.98
N SER A 180 1.52 7.64 3.42
CA SER A 180 0.77 8.90 3.47
C SER A 180 -0.60 8.81 2.75
N LYS A 181 -0.73 7.89 1.78
CA LYS A 181 -2.00 7.53 1.11
C LYS A 181 -2.56 6.13 1.48
N LEU A 182 -1.81 5.31 2.23
CA LEU A 182 -2.14 3.90 2.48
C LEU A 182 -2.31 3.63 3.97
N GLU A 183 -3.47 3.10 4.34
CA GLU A 183 -3.76 2.72 5.72
C GLU A 183 -3.11 1.37 6.05
N ALA A 184 -2.05 1.39 6.86
CA ALA A 184 -1.40 0.19 7.36
C ALA A 184 -2.29 -0.51 8.40
N THR A 185 -3.09 -1.48 7.95
CA THR A 185 -3.97 -2.26 8.84
C THR A 185 -3.18 -3.12 9.84
N HIS A 186 -2.02 -3.63 9.42
CA HIS A 186 -1.14 -4.50 10.22
C HIS A 186 0.32 -4.07 10.12
N ALA A 187 1.15 -4.55 11.05
CA ALA A 187 2.55 -4.18 11.18
C ALA A 187 3.48 -4.84 10.15
N GLU A 188 2.96 -5.61 9.19
CA GLU A 188 3.77 -6.39 8.22
C GLU A 188 4.76 -7.37 8.89
N SER A 189 4.55 -7.69 10.17
CA SER A 189 5.31 -8.66 10.98
C SER A 189 4.44 -9.06 12.17
N GLY A 190 4.24 -10.37 12.37
CA GLY A 190 3.48 -10.90 13.49
C GLY A 190 4.08 -10.51 14.84
N TYR A 191 5.40 -10.48 14.97
CA TYR A 191 6.06 -10.11 16.24
C TYR A 191 5.91 -8.62 16.54
N VAL A 192 6.11 -7.75 15.55
CA VAL A 192 5.92 -6.30 15.75
C VAL A 192 4.46 -6.00 16.09
N GLN A 193 3.51 -6.64 15.40
CA GLN A 193 2.09 -6.50 15.70
C GLN A 193 1.79 -6.89 17.16
N ILE A 194 2.26 -8.06 17.60
CA ILE A 194 2.06 -8.54 18.97
C ILE A 194 2.74 -7.62 19.99
N ALA A 195 3.94 -7.12 19.69
CA ALA A 195 4.64 -6.18 20.55
C ALA A 195 3.82 -4.89 20.74
N VAL A 196 3.27 -4.33 19.66
CA VAL A 196 2.42 -3.13 19.74
C VAL A 196 1.13 -3.41 20.51
N GLU A 197 0.43 -4.49 20.19
CA GLU A 197 -0.92 -4.73 20.70
C GLU A 197 -0.96 -5.36 22.10
N ALA A 198 0.02 -6.20 22.44
CA ALA A 198 0.03 -6.99 23.67
C ALA A 198 1.34 -6.87 24.47
N GLY A 199 2.30 -6.06 24.01
CA GLY A 199 3.54 -5.78 24.72
C GLY A 199 4.43 -7.00 24.93
N ALA A 200 5.30 -6.90 25.93
CA ALA A 200 6.21 -7.95 26.34
C ALA A 200 5.46 -9.19 26.83
N VAL A 201 4.28 -9.03 27.42
CA VAL A 201 3.42 -10.15 27.83
C VAL A 201 2.98 -10.95 26.61
N GLY A 202 2.49 -10.30 25.55
CA GLY A 202 2.12 -10.97 24.31
C GLY A 202 3.29 -11.68 23.65
N LEU A 203 4.45 -11.04 23.59
CA LEU A 203 5.67 -11.65 23.07
C LEU A 203 6.08 -12.88 23.89
N ALA A 204 6.07 -12.79 25.22
CA ALA A 204 6.38 -13.91 26.11
C ALA A 204 5.43 -15.09 25.90
N LEU A 205 4.13 -14.82 25.68
CA LEU A 205 3.14 -15.86 25.38
C LEU A 205 3.41 -16.53 24.02
N VAL A 206 3.71 -15.78 22.97
CA VAL A 206 3.99 -16.36 21.65
C VAL A 206 5.31 -17.14 21.62
N PHE A 207 6.37 -16.60 22.23
CA PHE A 207 7.64 -17.33 22.34
C PHE A 207 7.52 -18.53 23.27
N GLY A 208 6.74 -18.45 24.34
CA GLY A 208 6.41 -19.57 25.22
C GLY A 208 5.64 -20.67 24.48
N ALA A 209 4.63 -20.32 23.70
CA ALA A 209 3.89 -21.27 22.86
C ALA A 209 4.79 -21.93 21.79
N GLY A 210 5.69 -21.15 21.18
CA GLY A 210 6.70 -21.65 20.25
C GLY A 210 7.68 -22.62 20.89
N ALA A 211 8.22 -22.26 22.06
CA ALA A 211 9.12 -23.10 22.85
C ALA A 211 8.44 -24.40 23.29
N LEU A 212 7.15 -24.33 23.68
CA LEU A 212 6.36 -25.50 24.03
C LEU A 212 6.18 -26.44 22.82
N CYS A 213 5.79 -25.91 21.65
CA CYS A 213 5.68 -26.68 20.42
C CYS A 213 7.02 -27.31 20.03
N ALA A 214 8.12 -26.55 20.11
CA ALA A 214 9.46 -27.05 19.86
C ALA A 214 9.84 -28.17 20.84
N SER A 215 9.49 -28.04 22.13
CA SER A 215 9.74 -29.08 23.13
C SER A 215 8.98 -30.38 22.84
N TRP A 216 7.74 -30.29 22.35
CA TRP A 216 6.97 -31.45 21.91
C TRP A 216 7.61 -32.11 20.69
N CYS A 217 7.96 -31.33 19.66
CA CYS A 217 8.61 -31.83 18.45
C CYS A 217 9.97 -32.49 18.75
N VAL A 218 10.83 -31.84 19.53
CA VAL A 218 12.15 -32.36 19.93
C VAL A 218 11.99 -33.57 20.85
N GLY A 219 11.04 -33.53 21.78
CA GLY A 219 10.76 -34.64 22.69
C GLY A 219 10.25 -35.88 21.94
N ALA A 220 9.33 -35.69 21.00
CA ALA A 220 8.81 -36.75 20.12
C ALA A 220 9.93 -37.28 19.22
N TYR A 221 10.73 -36.38 18.64
CA TYR A 221 11.89 -36.78 17.84
C TYR A 221 12.87 -37.61 18.64
N ARG A 222 13.31 -37.19 19.83
CA ARG A 222 14.34 -37.90 20.61
C ARG A 222 13.86 -39.25 21.13
N ARG A 223 12.60 -39.36 21.54
CA ARG A 223 12.02 -40.58 22.13
C ARG A 223 11.46 -41.57 21.12
N SER A 224 11.20 -41.15 19.87
CA SER A 224 10.60 -42.05 18.89
C SER A 224 11.54 -43.20 18.51
N THR A 225 11.08 -44.43 18.75
CA THR A 225 11.64 -45.66 18.18
C THR A 225 10.92 -46.07 16.89
N SER A 226 9.66 -45.68 16.75
CA SER A 226 8.85 -45.96 15.55
C SER A 226 9.18 -45.01 14.39
N GLN A 227 9.48 -45.61 13.24
CA GLN A 227 9.70 -44.90 11.97
C GLN A 227 8.49 -44.06 11.55
N ARG A 228 7.26 -44.52 11.87
CA ARG A 228 6.02 -43.78 11.54
C ARG A 228 5.95 -42.46 12.30
N VAL A 229 6.26 -42.48 13.60
CA VAL A 229 6.27 -41.29 14.45
C VAL A 229 7.35 -40.32 13.99
N SER A 230 8.56 -40.81 13.68
CA SER A 230 9.62 -39.98 13.11
C SER A 230 9.22 -39.29 11.80
N ALA A 231 8.51 -39.99 10.91
CA ALA A 231 8.00 -39.39 9.68
C ALA A 231 6.93 -38.31 9.94
N CYS A 232 6.03 -38.52 10.91
CA CYS A 232 5.05 -37.50 11.30
C CYS A 232 5.72 -36.27 11.92
N VAL A 233 6.78 -36.46 12.73
CA VAL A 233 7.57 -35.33 13.26
C VAL A 233 8.24 -34.54 12.14
N ALA A 234 8.74 -35.22 11.11
CA ALA A 234 9.30 -34.57 9.92
C ALA A 234 8.28 -33.76 9.11
N ALA A 235 6.98 -34.06 9.22
CA ALA A 235 5.93 -33.26 8.63
C ALA A 235 5.54 -32.05 9.49
N VAL A 236 5.47 -32.22 10.81
CA VAL A 236 4.91 -31.22 11.71
C VAL A 236 5.95 -30.18 12.14
N ALA A 237 7.14 -30.60 12.55
CA ALA A 237 8.13 -29.70 13.14
C ALA A 237 8.63 -28.63 12.15
N PRO A 238 8.96 -28.96 10.88
CA PRO A 238 9.38 -27.96 9.91
C PRO A 238 8.28 -26.99 9.51
N ALA A 239 7.03 -27.43 9.46
CA ALA A 239 5.89 -26.58 9.15
C ALA A 239 5.63 -25.54 10.26
N LEU A 240 5.74 -25.94 11.53
CA LEU A 240 5.66 -25.01 12.67
C LEU A 240 6.84 -24.04 12.68
N ALA A 241 8.07 -24.52 12.44
CA ALA A 241 9.25 -23.67 12.34
C ALA A 241 9.13 -22.64 11.20
N ALA A 242 8.66 -23.08 10.03
CA ALA A 242 8.36 -22.21 8.90
C ALA A 242 7.34 -21.12 9.26
N SER A 243 6.29 -21.47 10.01
CA SER A 243 5.32 -20.47 10.44
C SER A 243 5.94 -19.39 11.32
N PHE A 244 6.74 -19.79 12.32
CA PHE A 244 7.48 -18.87 13.18
C PHE A 244 8.47 -17.98 12.42
N ILE A 245 9.17 -18.52 11.44
CA ILE A 245 10.13 -17.77 10.61
C ILE A 245 9.40 -16.76 9.73
N HIS A 246 8.35 -17.17 9.02
CA HIS A 246 7.64 -16.29 8.10
C HIS A 246 6.94 -15.14 8.83
N SER A 247 6.47 -15.34 10.06
CA SER A 247 5.87 -14.28 10.89
C SER A 247 6.83 -13.14 11.24
N ALA A 248 8.14 -13.28 10.98
CA ALA A 248 9.08 -12.18 11.11
C ALA A 248 8.87 -11.09 10.05
N VAL A 249 8.39 -11.48 8.86
CA VAL A 249 8.30 -10.60 7.68
C VAL A 249 6.89 -10.46 7.12
N ASP A 250 5.89 -11.03 7.80
CA ASP A 250 4.47 -10.91 7.50
C ASP A 250 3.62 -11.17 8.76
N PHE A 251 2.34 -10.79 8.75
CA PHE A 251 1.36 -10.92 9.84
C PHE A 251 0.46 -12.17 9.69
N VAL A 252 0.99 -13.24 9.10
CA VAL A 252 0.31 -14.51 8.77
C VAL A 252 -0.53 -15.13 9.89
N TRP A 253 -0.20 -14.88 11.16
CA TRP A 253 -1.00 -15.36 12.32
C TRP A 253 -2.35 -14.65 12.48
N TYR A 254 -2.53 -13.48 11.87
CA TYR A 254 -3.78 -12.74 11.87
C TYR A 254 -4.69 -13.15 10.70
N VAL A 255 -4.23 -14.07 9.85
CA VAL A 255 -5.00 -14.65 8.75
C VAL A 255 -5.60 -15.98 9.21
N PRO A 256 -6.94 -16.08 9.37
CA PRO A 256 -7.56 -17.27 9.95
C PRO A 256 -7.20 -18.56 9.21
N GLY A 257 -7.16 -18.53 7.88
CA GLY A 257 -6.79 -19.69 7.07
C GLY A 257 -5.37 -20.22 7.31
N CYS A 258 -4.42 -19.34 7.63
CA CYS A 258 -3.07 -19.75 8.00
C CYS A 258 -3.01 -20.22 9.47
N MET A 259 -3.63 -19.46 10.38
CA MET A 259 -3.54 -19.75 11.81
C MET A 259 -4.21 -21.07 12.19
N VAL A 260 -5.34 -21.42 11.57
CA VAL A 260 -6.01 -22.71 11.81
C VAL A 260 -5.08 -23.89 11.47
N ALA A 261 -4.34 -23.82 10.36
CA ALA A 261 -3.38 -24.85 10.00
C ALA A 261 -2.25 -24.99 11.05
N VAL A 262 -1.74 -23.86 11.55
CA VAL A 262 -0.72 -23.83 12.61
C VAL A 262 -1.24 -24.46 13.91
N VAL A 263 -2.47 -24.14 14.33
CA VAL A 263 -3.09 -24.72 15.53
C VAL A 263 -3.27 -26.24 15.40
N ILE A 264 -3.73 -26.71 14.24
CA ILE A 264 -3.87 -28.15 13.97
C ILE A 264 -2.50 -28.84 14.07
N LEU A 265 -1.46 -28.26 13.48
CA LEU A 265 -0.10 -28.81 13.55
C LEU A 265 0.46 -28.81 14.97
N ALA A 266 0.19 -27.77 15.77
CA ALA A 266 0.59 -27.73 17.18
C ALA A 266 -0.11 -28.83 17.99
N ALA A 267 -1.40 -29.07 17.74
CA ALA A 267 -2.14 -30.19 18.33
C ALA A 267 -1.54 -31.55 17.92
N CYS A 268 -1.17 -31.72 16.65
CA CYS A 268 -0.46 -32.90 16.17
C CYS A 268 0.89 -33.08 16.87
N ALA A 269 1.68 -32.01 17.05
CA ALA A 269 2.96 -32.06 17.77
C ALA A 269 2.77 -32.54 19.22
N SER A 270 1.77 -32.00 19.92
CA SER A 270 1.42 -32.41 21.28
C SER A 270 1.04 -33.90 21.35
N ARG A 271 0.19 -34.38 20.42
CA ARG A 271 -0.21 -35.79 20.37
C ARG A 271 0.94 -36.74 20.03
N LEU A 272 1.80 -36.37 19.08
CA LEU A 272 3.00 -37.15 18.76
C LEU A 272 3.92 -37.28 19.98
N TRP A 273 4.08 -36.22 20.76
CA TRP A 273 4.87 -36.25 21.99
C TRP A 273 4.26 -37.17 23.06
N GLN A 274 2.93 -37.11 23.27
CA GLN A 274 2.22 -37.98 24.21
C GLN A 274 2.40 -39.46 23.85
N TRP A 275 2.21 -39.83 22.59
CA TRP A 275 2.42 -41.21 22.12
C TRP A 275 3.85 -41.73 22.33
N THR A 276 4.86 -40.86 22.30
CA THR A 276 6.24 -41.28 22.61
C THR A 276 6.55 -41.41 24.09
N ARG A 277 5.69 -40.88 24.97
CA ARG A 277 5.81 -41.04 26.43
C ARG A 277 5.07 -42.28 26.94
N GLU A 278 3.97 -42.63 26.31
CA GLU A 278 3.18 -43.82 26.63
C GLU A 278 3.85 -45.06 26.00
N GLY A 279 4.56 -45.85 26.81
CA GLY A 279 5.06 -47.15 26.37
C GLY A 279 3.90 -48.13 26.07
N PRO A 280 4.16 -49.22 25.31
CA PRO A 280 3.16 -50.27 25.11
C PRO A 280 2.82 -50.92 26.46
N GLY A 281 1.71 -50.49 27.08
CA GLY A 281 1.28 -50.92 28.42
C GLY A 281 1.12 -49.80 29.46
N ALA A 282 1.45 -48.54 29.14
CA ALA A 282 1.13 -47.42 30.01
C ALA A 282 -0.40 -47.21 30.02
N ARG A 283 -1.04 -47.32 31.20
CA ARG A 283 -2.44 -46.91 31.39
C ARG A 283 -2.60 -45.47 30.89
N ASP A 284 -3.66 -45.21 30.13
CA ASP A 284 -4.01 -43.88 29.61
C ASP A 284 -3.67 -42.78 30.63
N PRO A 285 -2.65 -41.94 30.39
CA PRO A 285 -2.37 -40.78 31.22
C PRO A 285 -3.31 -39.63 30.81
N CYS A 286 -4.48 -39.95 30.25
CA CYS A 286 -5.64 -39.12 30.44
C CYS A 286 -5.87 -39.05 31.95
N ARG A 287 -5.20 -38.09 32.59
CA ARG A 287 -5.82 -37.37 33.70
C ARG A 287 -7.13 -36.87 33.13
N SER A 288 -8.14 -37.73 33.23
CA SER A 288 -9.52 -37.45 32.90
C SER A 288 -9.82 -36.19 33.68
N LEU A 289 -9.82 -35.05 32.98
CA LEU A 289 -10.36 -33.83 33.54
C LEU A 289 -11.75 -34.22 34.04
N SER A 290 -12.01 -33.94 35.31
CA SER A 290 -13.28 -34.31 35.91
C SER A 290 -14.42 -33.79 35.03
N ARG A 291 -15.57 -34.48 35.02
CA ARG A 291 -16.73 -34.04 34.21
C ARG A 291 -17.07 -32.58 34.48
N SER A 292 -16.92 -32.10 35.72
CA SER A 292 -17.08 -30.69 36.09
C SER A 292 -16.05 -29.79 35.43
N THR A 293 -14.78 -30.17 35.34
CA THR A 293 -13.76 -29.39 34.62
C THR A 293 -14.08 -29.28 33.13
N TRP A 294 -14.53 -30.35 32.48
CA TRP A 294 -14.96 -30.29 31.09
C TRP A 294 -16.19 -29.41 30.90
N LEU A 295 -17.17 -29.48 31.80
CA LEU A 295 -18.34 -28.60 31.80
C LEU A 295 -17.93 -27.13 31.95
N VAL A 296 -16.97 -26.82 32.83
CA VAL A 296 -16.44 -25.46 32.99
C VAL A 296 -15.71 -24.99 31.74
N VAL A 297 -14.86 -25.83 31.13
CA VAL A 297 -14.14 -25.48 29.89
C VAL A 297 -15.12 -25.24 28.74
N ILE A 298 -16.07 -26.15 28.53
CA ILE A 298 -17.09 -26.02 27.48
C ILE A 298 -17.96 -24.79 27.76
N GLY A 299 -18.43 -24.60 29.00
CA GLY A 299 -19.21 -23.43 29.40
C GLY A 299 -18.46 -22.12 29.17
N SER A 300 -17.16 -22.08 29.48
CA SER A 300 -16.30 -20.90 29.24
C SER A 300 -16.10 -20.64 27.74
N LEU A 301 -15.89 -21.68 26.94
CA LEU A 301 -15.77 -21.57 25.49
C LEU A 301 -17.08 -21.13 24.85
N LEU A 302 -18.22 -21.66 25.30
CA LEU A 302 -19.54 -21.27 24.83
C LEU A 302 -19.87 -19.83 25.24
N LEU A 303 -19.50 -19.40 26.44
CA LEU A 303 -19.64 -18.01 26.88
C LEU A 303 -18.78 -17.08 26.02
N ALA A 304 -17.50 -17.41 25.84
CA ALA A 304 -16.60 -16.62 25.00
C ALA A 304 -17.10 -16.56 23.55
N ALA A 305 -17.52 -17.69 22.98
CA ALA A 305 -18.11 -17.75 21.64
C ALA A 305 -19.41 -16.93 21.57
N GLY A 306 -20.30 -17.05 22.55
CA GLY A 306 -21.56 -16.29 22.63
C GLY A 306 -21.35 -14.78 22.71
N LEU A 307 -20.27 -14.34 23.38
CA LEU A 307 -19.86 -12.93 23.40
C LEU A 307 -19.21 -12.46 22.08
N MET A 308 -18.45 -13.33 21.41
CA MET A 308 -17.72 -12.99 20.20
C MET A 308 -18.57 -13.06 18.91
N ILE A 309 -19.48 -14.03 18.81
CA ILE A 309 -20.27 -14.32 17.61
C ILE A 309 -21.08 -13.09 17.16
N PRO A 310 -21.83 -12.38 18.02
CA PRO A 310 -22.61 -11.21 17.58
C PRO A 310 -21.72 -10.12 16.98
N ASN A 311 -20.56 -9.84 17.59
CA ASN A 311 -19.62 -8.84 17.09
C ASN A 311 -19.00 -9.26 15.74
N ARG A 312 -18.65 -10.55 15.59
CA ARG A 312 -18.10 -11.07 14.33
C ARG A 312 -19.13 -11.15 13.21
N LEU A 313 -20.37 -11.51 13.52
CA LEU A 313 -21.48 -11.47 12.57
C LEU A 313 -21.78 -10.04 12.13
N ALA A 314 -21.85 -9.09 13.06
CA ALA A 314 -22.01 -7.66 12.75
C ALA A 314 -20.90 -7.15 11.81
N ALA A 315 -19.64 -7.49 12.09
CA ALA A 315 -18.51 -7.14 11.24
C ALA A 315 -18.62 -7.78 9.83
N CYS A 316 -19.00 -9.06 9.74
CA CYS A 316 -19.21 -9.76 8.47
C CYS A 316 -20.33 -9.12 7.63
N LEU A 317 -21.44 -8.73 8.26
CA LEU A 317 -22.54 -8.03 7.59
C LEU A 317 -22.16 -6.61 7.14
N ALA A 318 -21.27 -5.95 7.87
CA ALA A 318 -20.79 -4.61 7.53
C ALA A 318 -19.72 -4.61 6.41
N GLU A 319 -18.96 -5.70 6.27
CA GLU A 319 -17.79 -5.79 5.40
C GLU A 319 -18.07 -5.49 3.91
N PRO A 320 -19.14 -5.99 3.27
CA PRO A 320 -19.44 -5.67 1.87
C PRO A 320 -19.71 -4.18 1.65
N HIS A 321 -20.40 -3.55 2.59
CA HIS A 321 -20.69 -2.11 2.55
C HIS A 321 -19.41 -1.30 2.75
N TRP A 322 -18.56 -1.66 3.71
CA TRP A 322 -17.27 -1.02 3.90
C TRP A 322 -16.40 -1.09 2.63
N HIS A 323 -16.34 -2.26 1.99
CA HIS A 323 -15.62 -2.41 0.72
C HIS A 323 -16.21 -1.59 -0.42
N ARG A 324 -17.55 -1.49 -0.52
CA ARG A 324 -18.21 -0.62 -1.51
C ARG A 324 -17.86 0.84 -1.27
N TYR A 325 -17.87 1.31 -0.02
CA TYR A 325 -17.43 2.66 0.32
C TYR A 325 -15.98 2.91 -0.12
N LEU A 326 -15.05 1.98 0.13
CA LEU A 326 -13.66 2.13 -0.30
C LEU A 326 -13.51 2.23 -1.83
N LYS A 327 -14.35 1.53 -2.60
CA LYS A 327 -14.38 1.66 -4.07
C LYS A 327 -14.91 3.03 -4.50
N LEU A 328 -16.02 3.48 -3.91
CA LEU A 328 -16.61 4.79 -4.18
C LEU A 328 -15.67 5.94 -3.82
N SER A 329 -14.98 5.83 -2.68
CA SER A 329 -13.99 6.83 -2.25
C SER A 329 -12.83 6.98 -3.23
N LYS A 330 -12.44 5.89 -3.92
CA LYS A 330 -11.43 5.95 -4.99
C LYS A 330 -11.99 6.58 -6.26
N ALA A 331 -13.24 6.26 -6.62
CA ALA A 331 -13.91 6.86 -7.77
C ALA A 331 -14.10 8.38 -7.60
N LEU A 332 -14.42 8.84 -6.39
CA LEU A 332 -14.61 10.25 -6.06
C LEU A 332 -13.36 11.12 -6.37
N ALA A 333 -12.15 10.57 -6.25
CA ALA A 333 -10.91 11.31 -6.48
C ALA A 333 -10.72 11.74 -7.95
N GLY A 334 -11.36 11.04 -8.90
CA GLY A 334 -11.34 11.36 -10.33
C GLY A 334 -12.72 11.72 -10.89
N ALA A 335 -13.68 12.03 -10.03
CA ALA A 335 -15.05 12.33 -10.46
C ALA A 335 -15.17 13.76 -10.99
N GLU A 336 -15.95 13.92 -12.05
CA GLU A 336 -16.35 15.23 -12.55
C GLU A 336 -17.22 15.97 -11.52
N PRO A 337 -17.23 17.32 -11.52
CA PRO A 337 -18.00 18.10 -10.55
C PRO A 337 -19.50 17.75 -10.50
N GLU A 338 -20.08 17.38 -11.65
CA GLU A 338 -21.51 17.05 -11.80
C GLU A 338 -21.89 15.74 -11.07
N ASP A 339 -20.99 14.75 -11.09
CA ASP A 339 -21.21 13.42 -10.50
C ASP A 339 -20.87 13.36 -9.00
N ARG A 340 -20.10 14.36 -8.52
CA ARG A 340 -19.54 14.37 -7.17
C ARG A 340 -20.60 14.27 -6.08
N TYR A 341 -21.72 14.99 -6.22
CA TYR A 341 -22.81 14.95 -5.25
C TYR A 341 -23.43 13.55 -5.15
N GLN A 342 -23.66 12.89 -6.30
CA GLN A 342 -24.28 11.57 -6.35
C GLN A 342 -23.38 10.51 -5.72
N LEU A 343 -22.08 10.55 -6.01
CA LEU A 343 -21.10 9.65 -5.39
C LEU A 343 -21.03 9.86 -3.87
N LEU A 344 -21.02 11.11 -3.41
CA LEU A 344 -21.03 11.41 -1.97
C LEU A 344 -22.32 10.91 -1.29
N ALA A 345 -23.47 11.02 -1.95
CA ALA A 345 -24.74 10.50 -1.44
C ALA A 345 -24.71 8.97 -1.32
N GLU A 346 -24.20 8.28 -2.35
CA GLU A 346 -24.04 6.82 -2.32
C GLU A 346 -23.05 6.37 -1.24
N MET A 347 -21.97 7.12 -1.04
CA MET A 347 -21.01 6.88 0.05
C MET A 347 -21.68 7.02 1.42
N ALA A 348 -22.51 8.05 1.62
CA ALA A 348 -23.24 8.26 2.88
C ALA A 348 -24.21 7.11 3.16
N GLU A 349 -24.97 6.67 2.15
CA GLU A 349 -25.90 5.54 2.28
C GLU A 349 -25.16 4.23 2.59
N THR A 350 -24.07 3.97 1.88
CA THR A 350 -23.26 2.77 2.07
C THR A 350 -22.66 2.73 3.48
N LEU A 351 -22.09 3.83 3.95
CA LEU A 351 -21.56 3.93 5.30
C LEU A 351 -22.64 3.88 6.38
N ALA A 352 -23.85 4.39 6.11
CA ALA A 352 -24.98 4.26 7.02
C ALA A 352 -25.35 2.78 7.22
N GLN A 353 -25.26 1.93 6.19
CA GLN A 353 -25.43 0.48 6.33
C GLN A 353 -24.32 -0.14 7.18
N VAL A 354 -23.06 0.31 7.05
CA VAL A 354 -21.95 -0.14 7.91
C VAL A 354 -22.26 0.13 9.38
N VAL A 355 -22.66 1.36 9.70
CA VAL A 355 -23.00 1.77 11.07
C VAL A 355 -24.27 1.08 11.58
N LYS A 356 -25.24 0.83 10.71
CA LYS A 356 -26.45 0.06 11.07
C LYS A 356 -26.10 -1.37 11.48
N SER A 357 -25.24 -2.03 10.71
CA SER A 357 -24.79 -3.40 11.00
C SER A 357 -23.81 -3.44 12.18
N GLN A 358 -22.94 -2.44 12.33
CA GLN A 358 -21.93 -2.36 13.38
C GLN A 358 -21.87 -0.95 13.99
N PRO A 359 -22.74 -0.63 14.98
CA PRO A 359 -22.80 0.70 15.60
C PRO A 359 -21.49 1.12 16.30
N GLY A 360 -20.66 0.15 16.70
CA GLY A 360 -19.35 0.40 17.30
C GLY A 360 -18.23 0.74 16.31
N HIS A 361 -18.51 0.85 15.01
CA HIS A 361 -17.48 1.08 13.99
C HIS A 361 -17.04 2.55 13.94
N GLY A 362 -16.14 2.95 14.85
CA GLY A 362 -15.68 4.34 15.00
C GLY A 362 -15.17 5.00 13.71
N ARG A 363 -14.45 4.25 12.87
CA ARG A 363 -13.96 4.75 11.56
C ARG A 363 -15.09 5.06 10.58
N ALA A 364 -16.16 4.25 10.56
CA ALA A 364 -17.29 4.49 9.67
C ALA A 364 -18.04 5.75 10.08
N HIS A 365 -18.17 6.00 11.38
CA HIS A 365 -18.64 7.28 11.90
C HIS A 365 -17.74 8.46 11.51
N ALA A 366 -16.41 8.32 11.61
CA ALA A 366 -15.48 9.36 11.19
C ALA A 366 -15.62 9.70 9.69
N ARG A 367 -15.72 8.68 8.84
CA ARG A 367 -15.92 8.84 7.40
C ARG A 367 -17.30 9.40 7.06
N LEU A 368 -18.36 8.99 7.77
CA LEU A 368 -19.71 9.59 7.62
C LEU A 368 -19.72 11.07 7.95
N ALA A 369 -19.00 11.48 9.00
CA ALA A 369 -18.89 12.89 9.35
C ALA A 369 -18.26 13.71 8.22
N SER A 370 -17.13 13.22 7.68
CA SER A 370 -16.47 13.83 6.53
C SER A 370 -17.36 13.89 5.29
N VAL A 371 -18.05 12.80 4.94
CA VAL A 371 -18.95 12.75 3.78
C VAL A 371 -20.12 13.72 3.95
N HIS A 372 -20.69 13.85 5.14
CA HIS A 372 -21.75 14.82 5.38
C HIS A 372 -21.28 16.28 5.34
N ILE A 373 -20.06 16.58 5.79
CA ILE A 373 -19.46 17.90 5.57
C ILE A 373 -19.36 18.17 4.06
N GLN A 374 -18.80 17.22 3.29
CA GLN A 374 -18.67 17.35 1.84
C GLN A 374 -20.03 17.44 1.11
N LEU A 375 -21.06 16.73 1.57
CA LEU A 375 -22.43 16.85 1.04
C LEU A 375 -23.08 18.19 1.39
N PHE A 376 -22.68 18.80 2.51
CA PHE A 376 -23.09 20.16 2.80
C PHE A 376 -22.39 21.13 1.87
N ASP A 377 -21.08 21.01 1.65
CA ASP A 377 -20.31 21.94 0.84
C ASP A 377 -20.58 21.79 -0.66
N CYS A 378 -20.86 20.57 -1.14
CA CYS A 378 -21.15 20.29 -2.55
C CYS A 378 -22.61 20.60 -2.88
N PRO A 379 -22.92 21.61 -3.73
CA PRO A 379 -24.29 21.86 -4.18
C PRO A 379 -24.79 20.71 -5.08
N ARG A 380 -26.12 20.56 -5.17
CA ARG A 380 -26.74 19.73 -6.22
C ARG A 380 -26.65 20.46 -7.56
N SER A 381 -26.69 19.71 -8.66
CA SER A 381 -26.75 20.30 -10.00
C SER A 381 -27.90 21.31 -10.09
N GLY A 382 -27.59 22.54 -10.50
CA GLY A 382 -28.54 23.66 -10.59
C GLY A 382 -28.78 24.46 -9.30
N GLU A 383 -28.22 24.07 -8.15
CA GLU A 383 -28.26 24.87 -6.92
C GLU A 383 -27.05 25.82 -6.84
N ILE A 384 -27.29 27.08 -6.48
CA ILE A 384 -26.21 28.02 -6.16
C ILE A 384 -25.61 27.61 -4.82
N GLN A 385 -24.28 27.48 -4.73
CA GLN A 385 -23.57 27.26 -3.47
C GLN A 385 -23.55 28.57 -2.68
N PRO A 386 -24.32 28.72 -1.57
CA PRO A 386 -24.35 29.99 -0.87
C PRO A 386 -23.14 30.12 0.07
N PHE A 387 -22.83 29.06 0.84
CA PHE A 387 -21.73 29.02 1.80
C PHE A 387 -21.22 27.58 2.02
N ASP A 388 -19.93 27.45 2.34
CA ASP A 388 -19.32 26.23 2.92
C ASP A 388 -19.43 26.20 4.46
N VAL A 389 -19.10 25.07 5.10
CA VAL A 389 -19.18 24.92 6.57
C VAL A 389 -18.34 25.98 7.31
N GLU A 390 -17.18 26.34 6.76
CA GLU A 390 -16.25 27.29 7.39
C GLU A 390 -16.83 28.72 7.39
N GLN A 391 -17.40 29.15 6.27
CA GLN A 391 -18.10 30.43 6.14
C GLN A 391 -19.35 30.47 7.01
N VAL A 392 -20.07 29.36 7.14
CA VAL A 392 -21.20 29.25 8.09
C VAL A 392 -20.70 29.49 9.52
N ARG A 393 -19.62 28.83 9.93
CA ARG A 393 -19.04 29.03 11.26
C ARG A 393 -18.68 30.51 11.49
N GLN A 394 -17.95 31.12 10.57
CA GLN A 394 -17.54 32.53 10.67
C GLN A 394 -18.75 33.47 10.78
N THR A 395 -19.80 33.21 9.99
CA THR A 395 -21.05 33.99 10.07
C THR A 395 -21.72 33.83 11.43
N VAL A 396 -21.72 32.62 11.98
CA VAL A 396 -22.32 32.33 13.29
C VAL A 396 -21.54 33.00 14.43
N GLU A 397 -20.21 32.98 14.35
CA GLU A 397 -19.33 33.64 15.30
C GLU A 397 -19.49 35.16 15.27
N ALA A 398 -19.60 35.77 14.08
CA ALA A 398 -19.81 37.21 13.91
C ALA A 398 -21.23 37.67 14.30
N SER A 399 -22.24 36.83 14.10
CA SER A 399 -23.65 37.22 14.33
C SER A 399 -24.08 37.17 15.80
N HIS A 400 -23.26 36.57 16.67
CA HIS A 400 -23.52 36.44 18.12
C HIS A 400 -24.97 36.02 18.47
N PHE A 401 -25.45 34.92 17.87
CA PHE A 401 -26.79 34.38 18.15
C PHE A 401 -27.02 34.17 19.65
N ARG A 402 -28.20 34.58 20.14
CA ARG A 402 -28.53 34.62 21.58
C ARG A 402 -28.87 33.24 22.14
N SER A 403 -29.31 32.31 21.28
CA SER A 403 -29.67 30.95 21.68
C SER A 403 -29.46 29.93 20.56
N ALA A 404 -29.37 28.65 20.93
CA ALA A 404 -29.31 27.54 19.96
C ALA A 404 -30.59 27.44 19.10
N ALA A 405 -31.74 27.88 19.62
CA ALA A 405 -33.00 27.92 18.86
C ALA A 405 -32.94 28.97 17.73
N GLU A 406 -32.43 30.16 18.04
CA GLU A 406 -32.26 31.24 17.05
C GLU A 406 -31.28 30.85 15.94
N LEU A 407 -30.15 30.23 16.31
CA LEU A 407 -29.20 29.67 15.34
C LEU A 407 -29.87 28.63 14.44
N ASN A 408 -30.64 27.71 15.02
CA ASN A 408 -31.32 26.67 14.25
C ASN A 408 -32.39 27.26 13.30
N ASP A 409 -33.06 28.32 13.70
CA ASP A 409 -34.02 29.06 12.86
C ASP A 409 -33.35 29.78 11.71
N TRP A 410 -32.17 30.36 11.94
CA TRP A 410 -31.35 30.92 10.87
C TRP A 410 -30.86 29.83 9.91
N LEU A 411 -30.28 28.73 10.41
CA LEU A 411 -29.82 27.61 9.59
C LEU A 411 -30.95 27.00 8.75
N ARG A 412 -32.16 26.92 9.31
CA ARG A 412 -33.35 26.43 8.62
C ARG A 412 -33.75 27.33 7.44
N ARG A 413 -33.73 28.65 7.65
CA ARG A 413 -34.07 29.65 6.61
C ARG A 413 -32.99 29.72 5.52
N ALA A 414 -31.72 29.67 5.91
CA ALA A 414 -30.59 29.83 5.00
C ALA A 414 -30.30 28.57 4.18
N PHE A 415 -30.40 27.37 4.78
CA PHE A 415 -29.93 26.12 4.15
C PHE A 415 -31.01 25.06 3.97
N GLY A 416 -32.22 25.27 4.49
CA GLY A 416 -33.36 24.37 4.32
C GLY A 416 -33.02 22.90 4.60
N HIS A 417 -33.10 22.06 3.57
CA HIS A 417 -32.84 20.62 3.66
C HIS A 417 -31.36 20.26 3.87
N ARG A 418 -30.41 21.12 3.47
CA ARG A 418 -28.96 20.88 3.59
C ARG A 418 -28.49 20.88 5.05
N ARG A 419 -29.19 21.59 5.96
CA ARG A 419 -28.85 21.60 7.39
C ARG A 419 -28.77 20.21 8.01
N LYS A 420 -29.51 19.23 7.47
CA LYS A 420 -29.49 17.84 7.96
C LYS A 420 -28.07 17.25 7.94
N HIS A 421 -27.26 17.66 6.97
CA HIS A 421 -25.89 17.22 6.82
C HIS A 421 -24.98 17.78 7.91
N LEU A 422 -25.16 19.04 8.33
CA LEU A 422 -24.42 19.63 9.46
C LEU A 422 -24.68 18.87 10.76
N TYR A 423 -25.95 18.57 11.07
CA TYR A 423 -26.31 17.83 12.28
C TYR A 423 -25.90 16.35 12.22
N ALA A 424 -26.02 15.71 11.06
CA ALA A 424 -25.54 14.34 10.87
C ALA A 424 -24.02 14.25 11.02
N ALA A 425 -23.28 15.20 10.44
CA ALA A 425 -21.84 15.29 10.59
C ALA A 425 -21.43 15.49 12.06
N TRP A 426 -22.11 16.41 12.76
CA TRP A 426 -21.86 16.66 14.18
C TRP A 426 -22.11 15.43 15.05
N TYR A 427 -23.22 14.73 14.81
CA TYR A 427 -23.54 13.48 15.49
C TYR A 427 -22.44 12.44 15.26
N HIS A 428 -22.12 12.15 14.01
CA HIS A 428 -21.15 11.11 13.68
C HIS A 428 -19.71 11.46 14.11
N ALA A 429 -19.30 12.74 14.05
CA ALA A 429 -17.99 13.17 14.53
C ALA A 429 -17.84 12.90 16.04
N ARG A 430 -18.85 13.26 16.85
CA ARG A 430 -18.83 13.02 18.30
C ARG A 430 -18.89 11.53 18.63
N HIS A 431 -19.70 10.77 17.91
CA HIS A 431 -19.75 9.32 18.09
C HIS A 431 -18.44 8.64 17.72
N ALA A 432 -17.78 9.07 16.63
CA ALA A 432 -16.47 8.57 16.25
C ALA A 432 -15.42 8.79 17.34
N LEU A 433 -15.34 10.00 17.93
CA LEU A 433 -14.38 10.28 19.01
C LEU A 433 -14.69 9.52 20.31
N ARG A 434 -15.98 9.29 20.62
CA ARG A 434 -16.36 8.43 21.76
C ARG A 434 -15.92 6.98 21.58
N LEU A 435 -15.97 6.48 20.35
CA LEU A 435 -15.58 5.11 20.01
C LEU A 435 -14.07 4.95 19.84
N CYS A 436 -13.40 5.94 19.26
CA CYS A 436 -11.97 5.95 19.00
C CYS A 436 -11.41 7.38 19.05
N PRO A 437 -10.78 7.78 20.17
CA PRO A 437 -10.19 9.12 20.33
C PRO A 437 -8.92 9.33 19.50
N LEU A 438 -8.43 8.30 18.79
CA LEU A 438 -7.26 8.41 17.92
C LEU A 438 -7.62 8.92 16.52
N GLN A 439 -8.89 9.13 16.19
CA GLN A 439 -9.33 9.68 14.89
C GLN A 439 -9.01 11.19 14.78
N GLY A 440 -7.74 11.55 14.53
CA GLY A 440 -7.26 12.94 14.55
C GLY A 440 -8.03 13.93 13.67
N GLU A 441 -8.39 13.52 12.45
CA GLU A 441 -9.18 14.34 11.51
C GLU A 441 -10.52 14.77 12.10
N VAL A 442 -11.11 13.94 12.97
CA VAL A 442 -12.43 14.19 13.53
C VAL A 442 -12.42 15.34 14.54
N TYR A 443 -11.29 15.62 15.17
CA TYR A 443 -11.16 16.82 16.00
C TYR A 443 -11.29 18.11 15.17
N LEU A 444 -10.82 18.11 13.91
CA LEU A 444 -11.03 19.23 12.99
C LEU A 444 -12.51 19.38 12.64
N TYR A 445 -13.20 18.27 12.35
CA TYR A 445 -14.63 18.28 12.07
C TYR A 445 -15.44 18.80 13.27
N VAL A 446 -15.09 18.38 14.49
CA VAL A 446 -15.71 18.90 15.72
C VAL A 446 -15.43 20.39 15.87
N GLY A 447 -14.22 20.86 15.58
CA GLY A 447 -13.88 22.29 15.62
C GLY A 447 -14.70 23.12 14.64
N GLN A 448 -14.84 22.63 13.40
CA GLN A 448 -15.66 23.26 12.35
C GLN A 448 -17.15 23.28 12.70
N LEU A 449 -17.67 22.25 13.35
CA LEU A 449 -19.11 22.09 13.64
C LEU A 449 -19.49 22.53 15.06
N SER A 450 -18.53 22.98 15.86
CA SER A 450 -18.73 23.30 17.28
C SER A 450 -19.74 24.42 17.51
N PHE A 451 -19.93 25.31 16.53
CA PHE A 451 -20.93 26.37 16.54
C PHE A 451 -22.36 25.85 16.73
N LEU A 452 -22.65 24.60 16.34
CA LEU A 452 -23.96 23.97 16.54
C LEU A 452 -24.32 23.74 18.03
N ARG A 453 -23.34 23.85 18.94
CA ARG A 453 -23.57 23.76 20.39
C ARG A 453 -24.05 25.09 21.01
N GLY A 454 -23.81 26.22 20.35
CA GLY A 454 -23.97 27.56 20.93
C GLY A 454 -22.72 28.04 21.71
N PRO A 455 -22.81 29.17 22.44
CA PRO A 455 -21.67 29.77 23.14
C PRO A 455 -21.06 28.83 24.21
N GLY A 456 -19.73 28.77 24.29
CA GLY A 456 -18.99 27.82 25.16
C GLY A 456 -18.52 26.54 24.46
N ALA A 457 -18.35 26.58 23.13
CA ALA A 457 -17.72 25.52 22.36
C ALA A 457 -16.31 25.19 22.88
N ILE A 458 -15.88 23.93 22.72
CA ILE A 458 -14.50 23.52 23.01
C ILE A 458 -13.58 24.38 22.15
N SER A 459 -12.53 24.95 22.74
CA SER A 459 -11.57 25.77 22.01
C SER A 459 -11.05 25.03 20.76
N SER A 460 -11.20 25.67 19.59
CA SER A 460 -10.68 25.16 18.32
C SER A 460 -9.18 24.87 18.40
N GLU A 461 -8.44 25.64 19.19
CA GLU A 461 -7.03 25.39 19.49
C GLU A 461 -6.81 24.06 20.21
N ALA A 462 -7.56 23.79 21.27
CA ALA A 462 -7.39 22.55 22.04
C ALA A 462 -7.70 21.32 21.18
N LEU A 463 -8.71 21.41 20.30
CA LEU A 463 -9.05 20.37 19.34
C LEU A 463 -7.93 20.16 18.32
N LEU A 464 -7.33 21.24 17.80
CA LEU A 464 -6.23 21.17 16.86
C LEU A 464 -4.96 20.58 17.48
N GLN A 465 -4.62 20.97 18.71
CA GLN A 465 -3.50 20.41 19.45
C GLN A 465 -3.70 18.91 19.70
N GLN A 466 -4.92 18.49 20.05
CA GLN A 466 -5.24 17.08 20.19
C GLN A 466 -5.14 16.35 18.83
N ALA A 467 -5.60 16.96 17.74
CA ALA A 467 -5.48 16.42 16.39
C ALA A 467 -4.02 16.18 16.00
N LEU A 468 -3.14 17.16 16.26
CA LEU A 468 -1.70 17.07 16.04
C LEU A 468 -1.06 15.97 16.90
N ALA A 469 -1.48 15.82 18.16
CA ALA A 469 -0.94 14.80 19.04
C ALA A 469 -1.24 13.37 18.55
N VAL A 470 -2.43 13.13 17.97
CA VAL A 470 -2.84 11.77 17.54
C VAL A 470 -2.58 11.50 16.05
N ARG A 471 -2.41 12.55 15.22
CA ARG A 471 -2.15 12.44 13.78
C ARG A 471 -1.11 13.50 13.35
N PRO A 472 0.13 13.45 13.88
CA PRO A 472 1.14 14.46 13.62
C PRO A 472 1.57 14.56 12.15
N SER A 473 1.46 13.46 11.40
CA SER A 473 1.87 13.38 10.00
C SER A 473 0.70 13.52 9.01
N ASN A 474 -0.53 13.77 9.49
CA ASN A 474 -1.71 13.87 8.62
C ASN A 474 -1.76 15.23 7.92
N GLY A 475 -1.88 15.23 6.59
CA GLY A 475 -1.82 16.46 5.79
C GLY A 475 -2.91 17.47 6.09
N TRP A 476 -4.15 17.04 6.39
CA TRP A 476 -5.25 17.93 6.72
C TRP A 476 -5.09 18.57 8.10
N VAL A 477 -4.58 17.80 9.07
CA VAL A 477 -4.23 18.30 10.41
C VAL A 477 -3.09 19.32 10.31
N LEU A 478 -2.05 19.02 9.53
CA LEU A 478 -0.93 19.94 9.28
C LEU A 478 -1.36 21.21 8.55
N LEU A 479 -2.24 21.10 7.56
CA LEU A 479 -2.82 22.27 6.87
C LEU A 479 -3.56 23.17 7.85
N ALA A 480 -4.42 22.60 8.71
CA ALA A 480 -5.15 23.34 9.73
C ALA A 480 -4.20 23.98 10.76
N ALA A 481 -3.16 23.26 11.19
CA ALA A 481 -2.11 23.78 12.07
C ALA A 481 -1.37 24.96 11.46
N GLY A 482 -1.06 24.92 10.16
CA GLY A 482 -0.44 26.05 9.47
C GLY A 482 -1.37 27.27 9.37
N LYS A 483 -2.68 27.07 9.12
CA LYS A 483 -3.67 28.16 9.13
C LYS A 483 -3.75 28.83 10.50
N ASP A 484 -3.80 28.04 11.58
CA ASP A 484 -3.80 28.55 12.96
C ASP A 484 -2.49 29.26 13.34
N ALA A 485 -1.33 28.75 12.91
CA ALA A 485 -0.04 29.38 13.15
C ALA A 485 0.06 30.78 12.52
N ILE A 486 -0.47 30.98 11.30
CA ILE A 486 -0.56 32.30 10.67
C ILE A 486 -1.42 33.27 11.50
N LEU A 487 -2.57 32.82 12.01
CA LEU A 487 -3.45 33.67 12.83
C LEU A 487 -2.78 34.16 14.11
N ARG A 488 -1.79 33.40 14.62
CA ARG A 488 -0.97 33.77 15.78
C ARG A 488 0.28 34.57 15.44
N GLY A 489 0.55 34.81 14.15
CA GLY A 489 1.76 35.47 13.67
C GLY A 489 3.02 34.59 13.66
N ASP A 490 2.90 33.27 13.83
CA ASP A 490 4.01 32.31 13.81
C ASP A 490 4.22 31.77 12.38
N PHE A 491 4.80 32.61 11.51
CA PHE A 491 4.99 32.32 10.09
C PHE A 491 5.94 31.14 9.84
N ASP A 492 6.99 31.00 10.65
CA ASP A 492 7.98 29.93 10.49
C ASP A 492 7.36 28.55 10.74
N ARG A 493 6.54 28.43 11.79
CA ARG A 493 5.80 27.18 12.03
C ARG A 493 4.76 26.93 10.95
N ALA A 494 4.06 27.95 10.47
CA ALA A 494 3.10 27.79 9.38
C ALA A 494 3.75 27.20 8.13
N VAL A 495 4.88 27.78 7.70
CA VAL A 495 5.67 27.27 6.55
C VAL A 495 6.16 25.85 6.80
N SER A 496 6.62 25.53 8.02
CA SER A 496 7.04 24.17 8.39
C SER A 496 5.89 23.15 8.26
N PHE A 497 4.70 23.49 8.77
CA PHE A 497 3.54 22.62 8.67
C PHE A 497 3.07 22.44 7.22
N TRP A 498 3.07 23.49 6.41
CA TRP A 498 2.67 23.40 5.00
C TRP A 498 3.69 22.67 4.12
N LYS A 499 4.99 22.84 4.40
CA LYS A 499 6.06 22.01 3.79
C LYS A 499 5.81 20.53 4.04
N GLN A 500 5.36 20.22 5.26
CA GLN A 500 4.91 18.88 5.57
C GLN A 500 3.64 18.60 4.76
N ALA A 501 2.49 19.22 5.01
CA ALA A 501 1.23 18.95 4.32
C ALA A 501 1.32 18.72 2.78
N LEU A 502 2.14 19.48 2.04
CA LEU A 502 2.42 19.27 0.62
C LEU A 502 2.90 17.84 0.26
N ARG A 503 3.71 17.19 1.09
CA ARG A 503 4.19 15.82 0.84
C ARG A 503 3.29 14.74 1.43
N ALA A 504 2.17 15.11 2.06
CA ALA A 504 1.28 14.16 2.72
C ALA A 504 0.37 13.49 1.68
N SER A 505 -0.48 14.26 1.00
CA SER A 505 -1.31 13.76 -0.10
C SER A 505 -1.44 14.80 -1.21
N GLU A 506 -1.83 14.35 -2.40
CA GLU A 506 -2.10 15.24 -3.54
C GLU A 506 -3.23 16.22 -3.24
N ASP A 507 -4.28 15.79 -2.54
CA ASP A 507 -5.41 16.64 -2.14
C ASP A 507 -4.95 17.76 -1.21
N THR A 508 -4.16 17.42 -0.18
CA THR A 508 -3.61 18.42 0.74
C THR A 508 -2.60 19.31 0.04
N ALA A 509 -1.84 18.79 -0.92
CA ALA A 509 -0.92 19.61 -1.69
C ALA A 509 -1.65 20.64 -2.55
N GLN A 510 -2.73 20.22 -3.22
CA GLN A 510 -3.58 21.12 -3.99
C GLN A 510 -4.19 22.20 -3.10
N GLU A 511 -4.65 21.84 -1.91
CA GLU A 511 -5.25 22.79 -0.97
C GLU A 511 -4.23 23.76 -0.36
N VAL A 512 -3.00 23.32 -0.09
CA VAL A 512 -1.91 24.23 0.31
C VAL A 512 -1.60 25.20 -0.82
N LEU A 513 -1.46 24.71 -2.05
CA LEU A 513 -1.16 25.54 -3.21
C LEU A 513 -2.30 26.52 -3.50
N SER A 514 -3.57 26.12 -3.39
CA SER A 514 -4.72 27.02 -3.56
C SER A 514 -4.80 28.09 -2.49
N LEU A 515 -4.40 27.76 -1.25
CA LEU A 515 -4.35 28.72 -0.15
C LEU A 515 -3.30 29.80 -0.38
N LEU A 516 -2.15 29.44 -0.98
CA LEU A 516 -0.99 30.31 -1.13
C LEU A 516 -0.92 31.04 -2.48
N ALA A 517 -1.36 30.40 -3.56
CA ALA A 517 -1.37 30.97 -4.90
C ALA A 517 -2.14 32.29 -4.92
N GLY A 518 -1.50 33.35 -5.42
CA GLY A 518 -2.07 34.70 -5.47
C GLY A 518 -2.07 35.47 -4.14
N LYS A 519 -1.71 34.84 -3.01
CA LYS A 519 -1.59 35.51 -1.69
C LYS A 519 -0.15 35.77 -1.27
N VAL A 520 0.80 35.03 -1.82
CA VAL A 520 2.24 35.22 -1.59
C VAL A 520 2.98 35.33 -2.93
N PRO A 521 4.14 36.02 -2.99
CA PRO A 521 4.94 36.11 -4.20
C PRO A 521 5.30 34.72 -4.73
N ILE A 522 5.13 34.51 -6.04
CA ILE A 522 5.42 33.21 -6.67
C ILE A 522 6.86 32.74 -6.44
N GLN A 523 7.81 33.67 -6.46
CA GLN A 523 9.22 33.37 -6.24
C GLN A 523 9.46 32.81 -4.83
N PHE A 524 8.78 33.37 -3.82
CA PHE A 524 8.81 32.85 -2.46
C PHE A 524 8.29 31.41 -2.41
N LEU A 525 7.21 31.09 -3.13
CA LEU A 525 6.69 29.71 -3.19
C LEU A 525 7.71 28.74 -3.78
N LEU A 526 8.33 29.11 -4.90
CA LEU A 526 9.30 28.27 -5.62
C LEU A 526 10.59 28.03 -4.84
N ASP A 527 11.04 29.04 -4.08
CA ASP A 527 12.28 28.98 -3.29
C ASP A 527 12.07 28.31 -1.93
N THR A 528 10.90 28.54 -1.32
CA THR A 528 10.61 28.03 0.02
C THR A 528 10.17 26.58 -0.01
N PHE A 529 9.31 26.20 -0.96
CA PHE A 529 8.72 24.86 -1.02
C PHE A 529 9.42 23.98 -2.04
N SER A 530 9.76 22.75 -1.65
CA SER A 530 10.30 21.74 -2.56
C SER A 530 9.16 21.15 -3.40
N LEU A 531 8.80 21.82 -4.48
CA LEU A 531 7.69 21.43 -5.36
C LEU A 531 8.15 20.39 -6.40
N GLY A 532 7.41 19.28 -6.50
CA GLY A 532 7.63 18.29 -7.54
C GLY A 532 7.00 18.70 -8.88
N GLU A 533 7.18 17.86 -9.90
CA GLU A 533 6.61 18.07 -11.24
C GLU A 533 5.09 18.25 -11.21
N ALA A 534 4.36 17.37 -10.52
CA ALA A 534 2.91 17.45 -10.41
C ALA A 534 2.44 18.72 -9.66
N ASP A 535 3.22 19.21 -8.71
CA ASP A 535 2.91 20.44 -7.97
C ASP A 535 3.11 21.67 -8.86
N LEU A 536 4.21 21.70 -9.61
CA LEU A 536 4.53 22.78 -10.55
C LEU A 536 3.52 22.85 -11.69
N LEU A 537 3.08 21.72 -12.24
CA LEU A 537 2.05 21.68 -13.28
C LEU A 537 0.70 22.19 -12.76
N ARG A 538 0.33 21.83 -11.53
CA ARG A 538 -0.88 22.36 -10.87
C ARG A 538 -0.78 23.86 -10.66
N LEU A 539 0.36 24.33 -10.15
CA LEU A 539 0.62 25.75 -9.94
C LEU A 539 0.58 26.52 -11.26
N LEU A 540 1.16 25.98 -12.33
CA LEU A 540 1.12 26.57 -13.67
C LEU A 540 -0.33 26.76 -14.15
N ALA A 541 -1.15 25.72 -14.07
CA ALA A 541 -2.56 25.79 -14.45
C ALA A 541 -3.34 26.83 -13.63
N MET A 542 -3.01 27.00 -12.35
CA MET A 542 -3.62 28.02 -11.49
C MET A 542 -3.20 29.43 -11.89
N MET A 543 -1.92 29.66 -12.16
CA MET A 543 -1.39 30.95 -12.61
C MET A 543 -1.94 31.35 -13.99
N GLU A 544 -2.06 30.39 -14.91
CA GLU A 544 -2.67 30.63 -16.23
C GLU A 544 -4.14 31.04 -16.11
N ARG A 545 -4.90 30.41 -15.20
CA ARG A 545 -6.30 30.83 -14.91
C ARG A 545 -6.39 32.21 -14.28
N GLN A 546 -5.40 32.58 -13.45
CA GLN A 546 -5.32 33.89 -12.81
C GLN A 546 -4.74 34.97 -13.73
N GLN A 547 -4.29 34.62 -14.93
CA GLN A 547 -3.63 35.52 -15.88
C GLN A 547 -2.36 36.19 -15.29
N ASP A 548 -1.66 35.52 -14.37
CA ASP A 548 -0.39 36.00 -13.81
C ASP A 548 0.77 35.62 -14.74
N GLU A 549 1.09 36.49 -15.69
CA GLU A 549 2.16 36.26 -16.67
C GLU A 549 3.54 36.06 -16.01
N GLN A 550 3.83 36.80 -14.93
CA GLN A 550 5.11 36.69 -14.23
C GLN A 550 5.20 35.36 -13.48
N GLY A 551 4.12 34.95 -12.81
CA GLY A 551 4.02 33.65 -12.17
C GLY A 551 4.14 32.48 -13.14
N VAL A 552 3.44 32.57 -14.28
CA VAL A 552 3.55 31.58 -15.36
C VAL A 552 4.99 31.46 -15.86
N ALA A 553 5.68 32.59 -16.07
CA ALA A 553 7.07 32.56 -16.53
C ALA A 553 8.02 31.93 -15.50
N ALA A 554 7.87 32.28 -14.22
CA ALA A 554 8.67 31.73 -13.13
C ALA A 554 8.48 30.20 -12.98
N VAL A 555 7.23 29.73 -13.00
CA VAL A 555 6.90 28.31 -12.88
C VAL A 555 7.41 27.51 -14.07
N ARG A 556 7.24 28.01 -15.31
CA ARG A 556 7.76 27.37 -16.52
C ARG A 556 9.28 27.22 -16.47
N LYS A 557 10.00 28.26 -16.01
CA LYS A 557 11.46 28.21 -15.87
C LYS A 557 11.89 27.15 -14.85
N ARG A 558 11.20 27.06 -13.71
CA ARG A 558 11.47 26.04 -12.69
C ARG A 558 11.19 24.62 -13.19
N LEU A 559 10.08 24.44 -13.91
CA LEU A 559 9.68 23.15 -14.48
C LEU A 559 10.66 22.69 -15.57
N ALA A 560 11.12 23.61 -16.42
CA ALA A 560 12.16 23.33 -17.41
C ALA A 560 13.43 22.80 -16.75
N GLY A 561 13.97 23.52 -15.76
CA GLY A 561 15.17 23.09 -15.02
C GLY A 561 15.01 21.75 -14.29
N LEU A 562 13.81 21.45 -13.77
CA LEU A 562 13.50 20.14 -13.18
C LEU A 562 13.61 19.02 -14.22
N TRP A 563 13.04 19.21 -15.41
CA TRP A 563 13.11 18.22 -16.49
C TRP A 563 14.52 18.07 -17.05
N GLU A 564 15.30 19.16 -17.16
CA GLU A 564 16.72 19.06 -17.53
C GLU A 564 17.49 18.17 -16.54
N GLN A 565 17.32 18.41 -15.24
CA GLN A 565 17.99 17.64 -14.20
C GLN A 565 17.58 16.16 -14.24
N LYS A 566 16.29 15.86 -14.44
CA LYS A 566 15.81 14.48 -14.60
C LYS A 566 16.40 13.84 -15.86
N ALA A 567 16.43 14.56 -16.98
CA ALA A 567 16.94 14.04 -18.24
C ALA A 567 18.41 13.63 -18.16
N GLN A 568 19.24 14.40 -17.43
CA GLN A 568 20.66 14.07 -17.19
C GLN A 568 20.86 12.77 -16.41
N GLN A 569 19.86 12.35 -15.62
CA GLN A 569 19.92 11.16 -14.77
C GLN A 569 19.18 9.95 -15.37
N SER A 570 18.44 10.17 -16.45
CA SER A 570 17.62 9.15 -17.11
C SER A 570 18.40 8.42 -18.22
N PRO A 571 18.03 7.17 -18.54
CA PRO A 571 18.53 6.49 -19.73
C PRO A 571 18.19 7.26 -21.02
N ALA A 572 19.01 7.11 -22.05
CA ALA A 572 18.92 7.89 -23.31
C ALA A 572 17.51 7.95 -23.93
N HIS A 573 16.79 6.82 -23.94
CA HIS A 573 15.42 6.76 -24.51
C HIS A 573 14.37 7.57 -23.72
N GLU A 574 14.52 7.73 -22.40
CA GLU A 574 13.64 8.58 -21.58
C GLU A 574 14.12 10.03 -21.56
N ALA A 575 15.44 10.25 -21.60
CA ALA A 575 16.05 11.57 -21.55
C ALA A 575 15.61 12.45 -22.73
N ALA A 576 15.51 11.91 -23.94
CA ALA A 576 15.08 12.67 -25.12
C ALA A 576 13.68 13.30 -24.94
N GLY A 577 12.75 12.55 -24.36
CA GLY A 577 11.40 13.04 -24.05
C GLY A 577 11.41 14.17 -23.02
N LEU A 578 12.20 14.04 -21.96
CA LEU A 578 12.33 15.07 -20.92
C LEU A 578 12.97 16.36 -21.44
N TRP A 579 14.00 16.25 -22.28
CA TRP A 579 14.62 17.40 -22.94
C TRP A 579 13.65 18.13 -23.89
N LEU A 580 12.78 17.39 -24.58
CA LEU A 580 11.72 17.99 -25.41
C LEU A 580 10.71 18.79 -24.58
N GLN A 581 10.29 18.25 -23.43
CA GLN A 581 9.39 18.96 -22.51
C GLN A 581 10.04 20.25 -21.98
N ALA A 582 11.31 20.21 -21.60
CA ALA A 582 12.06 21.41 -21.20
C ALA A 582 12.16 22.44 -22.34
N ALA A 583 12.46 21.99 -23.57
CA ALA A 583 12.54 22.86 -24.74
C ALA A 583 11.21 23.57 -25.06
N GLU A 584 10.06 22.90 -24.87
CA GLU A 584 8.74 23.52 -25.03
C GLU A 584 8.52 24.63 -24.01
N MET A 585 8.94 24.46 -22.75
CA MET A 585 8.84 25.52 -21.74
C MET A 585 9.70 26.73 -22.11
N TYR A 586 10.94 26.53 -22.57
CA TYR A 586 11.78 27.64 -23.03
C TYR A 586 11.26 28.30 -24.29
N ARG A 587 10.60 27.56 -25.18
CA ARG A 587 9.89 28.14 -26.33
C ARG A 587 8.80 29.11 -25.89
N ARG A 588 8.02 28.73 -24.88
CA ARG A 588 6.95 29.59 -24.29
C ARG A 588 7.51 30.79 -23.52
N LEU A 589 8.76 30.72 -23.06
CA LEU A 589 9.50 31.79 -22.38
C LEU A 589 10.31 32.68 -23.33
N GLU A 590 10.30 32.38 -24.63
CA GLU A 590 11.14 33.04 -25.65
C GLU A 590 12.67 32.95 -25.39
N GLN A 591 13.09 31.98 -24.58
CA GLN A 591 14.49 31.70 -24.24
C GLN A 591 15.15 30.83 -25.31
N ARG A 592 15.63 31.48 -26.37
CA ARG A 592 16.10 30.81 -27.59
C ARG A 592 17.34 29.94 -27.38
N GLU A 593 18.29 30.39 -26.56
CA GLU A 593 19.56 29.69 -26.33
C GLU A 593 19.36 28.41 -25.51
N GLU A 594 18.60 28.50 -24.42
CA GLU A 594 18.21 27.38 -23.56
C GLU A 594 17.43 26.33 -24.35
N ARG A 595 16.44 26.77 -25.14
CA ARG A 595 15.67 25.88 -26.02
C ARG A 595 16.59 25.11 -26.98
N LEU A 596 17.51 25.80 -27.66
CA LEU A 596 18.42 25.16 -28.60
C LEU A 596 19.34 24.16 -27.91
N ARG A 597 19.82 24.49 -26.70
CA ARG A 597 20.63 23.59 -25.86
C ARG A 597 19.88 22.32 -25.51
N CYS A 598 18.64 22.42 -25.03
CA CYS A 598 17.79 21.26 -24.72
C CYS A 598 17.54 20.39 -25.96
N LEU A 599 17.26 21.00 -27.13
CA LEU A 599 17.01 20.26 -28.36
C LEU A 599 18.24 19.52 -28.89
N ARG A 600 19.45 20.07 -28.68
CA ARG A 600 20.70 19.36 -28.99
C ARG A 600 20.93 18.18 -28.05
N GLN A 601 20.73 18.37 -26.74
CA GLN A 601 20.79 17.28 -25.76
C GLN A 601 19.76 16.17 -26.03
N ALA A 602 18.54 16.55 -26.48
CA ALA A 602 17.54 15.59 -26.92
C ALA A 602 18.01 14.76 -28.12
N LEU A 603 18.70 15.39 -29.08
CA LEU A 603 19.24 14.73 -30.28
C LEU A 603 20.39 13.78 -29.95
N ASP A 604 21.25 14.16 -29.00
CA ASP A 604 22.32 13.29 -28.52
C ASP A 604 21.76 12.03 -27.84
N ALA A 605 20.65 12.18 -27.10
CA ALA A 605 19.96 11.09 -26.42
C ALA A 605 19.19 10.18 -27.38
N ASP A 606 18.51 10.73 -28.39
CA ASP A 606 17.85 9.96 -29.44
C ASP A 606 18.13 10.53 -30.85
N PRO A 607 19.23 10.08 -31.49
CA PRO A 607 19.60 10.54 -32.83
C PRO A 607 18.61 10.13 -33.92
N ALA A 608 17.75 9.14 -33.69
CA ALA A 608 16.76 8.65 -34.64
C ALA A 608 15.34 9.16 -34.35
N GLY A 609 15.16 9.96 -33.30
CA GLY A 609 13.88 10.52 -32.88
C GLY A 609 13.32 11.50 -33.90
N TYR A 610 12.16 11.17 -34.47
CA TYR A 610 11.47 12.05 -35.41
C TYR A 610 11.08 13.39 -34.76
N ASP A 611 10.47 13.34 -33.58
CA ASP A 611 9.98 14.53 -32.88
C ASP A 611 11.12 15.46 -32.46
N VAL A 612 12.26 14.88 -32.07
CA VAL A 612 13.49 15.61 -31.71
C VAL A 612 14.05 16.39 -32.90
N ARG A 613 14.26 15.70 -34.04
CA ARG A 613 14.79 16.34 -35.26
C ARG A 613 13.83 17.36 -35.85
N MET A 614 12.52 17.12 -35.74
CA MET A 614 11.50 18.08 -36.14
C MET A 614 11.55 19.35 -35.29
N ALA A 615 11.59 19.20 -33.96
CA ALA A 615 11.62 20.33 -33.03
C ALA A 615 12.92 21.14 -33.17
N LEU A 616 14.08 20.47 -33.32
CA LEU A 616 15.37 21.12 -33.57
C LEU A 616 15.40 21.85 -34.92
N GLY A 617 14.94 21.20 -36.00
CA GLY A 617 14.89 21.81 -37.33
C GLY A 617 14.03 23.07 -37.37
N ARG A 618 12.87 23.06 -36.70
CA ARG A 618 12.02 24.25 -36.54
C ARG A 618 12.71 25.35 -35.72
N CYS A 619 13.34 25.00 -34.61
CA CYS A 619 14.06 25.96 -33.77
C CYS A 619 15.23 26.62 -34.53
N LEU A 620 16.00 25.85 -35.29
CA LEU A 620 17.11 26.34 -36.10
C LEU A 620 16.63 27.25 -37.25
N TYR A 621 15.49 26.91 -37.85
CA TYR A 621 14.85 27.76 -38.86
C TYR A 621 14.41 29.11 -38.25
N GLU A 622 13.77 29.09 -37.09
CA GLU A 622 13.33 30.28 -36.36
C GLU A 622 14.50 31.16 -35.89
N THR A 623 15.64 30.56 -35.55
CA THR A 623 16.88 31.26 -35.11
C THR A 623 17.78 31.69 -36.26
N GLY A 624 17.41 31.41 -37.52
CA GLY A 624 18.16 31.84 -38.71
C GLY A 624 19.30 30.92 -39.14
N SER A 625 19.49 29.79 -38.46
CA SER A 625 20.49 28.76 -38.80
C SER A 625 19.97 27.82 -39.90
N TYR A 626 19.68 28.39 -41.07
CA TYR A 626 18.96 27.71 -42.15
C TYR A 626 19.67 26.48 -42.72
N ALA A 627 21.01 26.46 -42.71
CA ALA A 627 21.79 25.33 -43.19
C ALA A 627 21.64 24.08 -42.33
N GLU A 628 21.73 24.21 -41.01
CA GLU A 628 21.54 23.11 -40.06
C GLU A 628 20.06 22.70 -40.01
N ALA A 629 19.14 23.68 -40.07
CA ALA A 629 17.70 23.43 -40.14
C ALA A 629 17.31 22.55 -41.34
N GLU A 630 17.80 22.87 -42.54
CA GLU A 630 17.51 22.12 -43.77
C GLU A 630 17.91 20.64 -43.64
N GLN A 631 19.04 20.34 -42.99
CA GLN A 631 19.52 18.97 -42.81
C GLN A 631 18.56 18.12 -41.97
N HIS A 632 18.14 18.64 -40.81
CA HIS A 632 17.20 17.94 -39.92
C HIS A 632 15.81 17.83 -40.55
N LEU A 633 15.31 18.89 -41.19
CA LEU A 633 14.00 18.89 -41.81
C LEU A 633 13.92 17.96 -43.03
N ARG A 634 14.96 17.88 -43.87
CA ARG A 634 15.05 16.89 -44.97
C ARG A 634 15.07 15.47 -44.45
N TRP A 635 15.74 15.22 -43.33
CA TRP A 635 15.73 13.91 -42.70
C TRP A 635 14.30 13.53 -42.27
N CYS A 636 13.56 14.45 -41.63
CA CYS A 636 12.15 14.23 -41.27
C CYS A 636 11.26 14.03 -42.51
N LEU A 637 11.51 14.77 -43.60
CA LEU A 637 10.73 14.67 -44.84
C LEU A 637 10.89 13.31 -45.53
N ARG A 638 12.06 12.67 -45.43
CA ARG A 638 12.24 11.31 -45.95
C ARG A 638 11.35 10.27 -45.26
N LEU A 639 11.06 10.47 -43.98
CA LEU A 639 10.19 9.57 -43.21
C LEU A 639 8.71 9.86 -43.42
N ARG A 640 8.35 11.11 -43.76
CA ARG A 640 6.98 11.52 -44.09
C ARG A 640 6.96 12.33 -45.39
N PRO A 641 7.12 11.68 -46.55
CA PRO A 641 7.26 12.36 -47.84
C PRO A 641 6.00 13.13 -48.25
N ASP A 642 4.83 12.73 -47.74
CA ASP A 642 3.53 13.32 -48.09
C ASP A 642 3.15 14.55 -47.25
N ASP A 643 4.00 14.95 -46.28
CA ASP A 643 3.75 16.14 -45.47
C ASP A 643 4.05 17.42 -46.26
N ALA A 644 3.00 17.98 -46.88
CA ALA A 644 3.07 19.21 -47.67
C ALA A 644 3.45 20.46 -46.84
N SER A 645 3.30 20.42 -45.51
CA SER A 645 3.71 21.52 -44.62
C SER A 645 5.22 21.48 -44.38
N LEU A 646 5.76 20.28 -44.16
CA LEU A 646 7.19 20.05 -43.98
C LEU A 646 7.97 20.28 -45.27
N ARG A 647 7.43 19.88 -46.42
CA ARG A 647 8.03 20.14 -47.74
C ARG A 647 8.23 21.64 -47.98
N ARG A 648 7.18 22.44 -47.73
CA ARG A 648 7.25 23.91 -47.79
C ARG A 648 8.27 24.49 -46.81
N LEU A 649 8.37 23.94 -45.60
CA LEU A 649 9.34 24.40 -44.61
C LEU A 649 10.79 24.11 -45.03
N VAL A 650 11.04 22.95 -45.67
CA VAL A 650 12.36 22.62 -46.25
C VAL A 650 12.72 23.53 -47.41
N GLU A 651 11.79 23.78 -48.33
CA GLU A 651 11.98 24.68 -49.48
C GLU A 651 12.31 26.10 -49.02
N THR A 652 11.52 26.64 -48.09
CA THR A 652 11.76 27.98 -47.53
C THR A 652 13.07 28.07 -46.73
N ALA A 653 13.49 27.01 -46.03
CA ALA A 653 14.79 26.96 -45.38
C ALA A 653 15.95 27.00 -46.40
N ALA A 654 15.84 26.22 -47.48
CA ALA A 654 16.84 26.17 -48.55
C ALA A 654 16.96 27.54 -49.27
N ASP A 655 15.84 28.18 -49.59
CA ASP A 655 15.82 29.51 -50.22
C ASP A 655 16.47 30.57 -49.33
N ARG A 656 16.15 30.58 -48.03
CA ARG A 656 16.74 31.54 -47.08
C ARG A 656 18.23 31.31 -46.87
N ARG A 657 18.69 30.04 -46.88
CA ARG A 657 20.12 29.69 -46.86
C ARG A 657 20.85 30.23 -48.09
N LEU A 658 20.29 30.03 -49.28
CA LEU A 658 20.88 30.51 -50.53
C LEU A 658 20.97 32.04 -50.58
N ARG A 659 19.94 32.75 -50.11
CA ARG A 659 19.95 34.22 -50.00
C ARG A 659 20.97 34.75 -48.99
N MET A 660 21.19 34.05 -47.88
CA MET A 660 22.22 34.40 -46.88
C MET A 660 23.64 34.17 -47.42
N GLY A 661 23.87 33.08 -48.17
CA GLY A 661 25.16 32.79 -48.81
C GLY A 661 25.51 33.69 -50.01
N GLN A 662 24.56 34.49 -50.50
CA GLN A 662 24.75 35.45 -51.60
C GLN A 662 24.97 36.91 -51.13
N ARG A 663 24.96 37.19 -49.81
CA ARG A 663 25.37 38.51 -49.28
C ARG A 663 26.90 38.56 -49.20
N PRO A 664 27.60 39.48 -49.91
CA PRO A 664 29.04 39.66 -49.76
C PRO A 664 29.37 40.24 -48.37
N ASP A 665 30.48 39.80 -47.77
CA ASP A 665 31.06 40.36 -46.55
C ASP A 665 31.17 41.89 -46.64
N ALA A 666 30.47 42.61 -45.77
CA ALA A 666 30.59 44.05 -45.59
C ALA A 666 31.52 44.41 -44.42
N SER A 667 32.57 43.60 -44.17
CA SER A 667 33.60 43.84 -43.15
C SER A 667 35.01 44.04 -43.71
N LEU A 668 35.14 44.23 -45.03
CA LEU A 668 36.33 44.78 -45.66
C LEU A 668 35.99 46.11 -46.33
N ARG A 669 35.91 47.18 -45.53
CA ARG A 669 36.21 48.56 -45.92
C ARG A 669 36.36 49.46 -44.71
#